data_AF-A0A2L2N9M6-F1
#
_entry.id   AF-A0A2L2N9M6-F1
#
_cell.length_a   1.000
_cell.length_b   1.000
_cell.length_c   1.000
_cell.angle_alpha   90.00
_cell.angle_beta   90.00
_cell.angle_gamma   90.00
#
_symmetry.space_group_name_H-M   'P 1'
#
loop_
_entity.id
_entity.type
_entity.pdbx_description
1 polymer ?
#
loop_
_entity_poly.entity_id
_entity_poly.type
_entity_poly.pdbx_seq_one_letter_code
_entity_poly.pdbx_strand_id
1 'polypeptide(L)'
;MSKFNSAQNQELLNGIVKLLEHKNYNLVLQILEKFFQNNPETNTKEYLYAQVLLLDAYLYNGSFDKAINLCQELSNSKHQTTKILAQRYLGEIFPETKPPETKLSLNSTESSLTFAQAAELLNTGYQAIAKKRYKEAIRALNIFCQAASPTTNEYFKAHKLLIKAYQENGQINQAIALCQELLLNEHEQTRRWARKLLFTDLFTDNIDVSATSQNPTESEVKLQTTSETFSEEPELVIEKFTPKTLKEFKVFCQKNLLGELKVFESRRKQVLISIFIAHIIFLSIVIALLKIFPLISYFLKVNAENTIYFEIGSRIIVIPFLFIFLSCNYLLVFLLLFWIWIIFYSAAFETFSSPYKSKMSEKIFTFINKRDTLIYKNNSSVLDAKNIINSFDRSQLFQGIIKPNNIIQNNYIYGRLSGVDIHFSNIRAESELKHSWRNPLDIPSVTILRAETIYSGWYLLYFCTLVLPFTFYLFFLVFRLIKIIPYIFSGILQGKNIDYKKFEAEVFRNQFTRASVVFKGFFFKAKFNKNLRTVTIVQPKFINANINTINLGKKQIIKLEDPEFAKFFTVYGDDQIEARYVLSTNLMDKIVNFRKKTNRNIYISFVDDMIYIAIEEAVENNLFEPNLYKSVLSFAPLREYFETLNLMLGIVEDLNLDRHIWHKPTSN
;
A
#
# COMPACT_ATOMS: atom_id res chain seq x y z
N MET A 1 -29.27 10.83 0.27
CA MET A 1 -27.96 10.25 0.64
C MET A 1 -28.13 8.75 0.77
N SER A 2 -27.19 7.94 0.29
CA SER A 2 -27.21 6.48 0.54
C SER A 2 -26.84 6.21 1.99
N LYS A 3 -27.71 5.56 2.77
CA LYS A 3 -27.32 4.95 4.05
C LYS A 3 -26.13 4.02 3.78
N PHE A 4 -25.11 4.06 4.63
CA PHE A 4 -24.03 3.06 4.58
C PHE A 4 -24.63 1.68 4.88
N ASN A 5 -24.18 0.65 4.16
CA ASN A 5 -24.55 -0.71 4.53
C ASN A 5 -23.71 -1.17 5.75
N SER A 6 -24.16 -2.22 6.45
CA SER A 6 -23.49 -2.74 7.64
C SER A 6 -21.99 -3.02 7.42
N ALA A 7 -21.61 -3.59 6.27
CA ALA A 7 -20.21 -3.84 5.92
C ALA A 7 -19.37 -2.54 5.80
N GLN A 8 -19.90 -1.48 5.20
CA GLN A 8 -19.24 -0.17 5.11
C GLN A 8 -19.13 0.50 6.48
N ASN A 9 -20.16 0.40 7.32
CA ASN A 9 -20.11 0.88 8.71
C ASN A 9 -19.03 0.12 9.52
N GLN A 10 -18.94 -1.20 9.34
CA GLN A 10 -17.95 -2.05 10.00
C GLN A 10 -16.51 -1.75 9.51
N GLU A 11 -16.30 -1.51 8.21
CA GLU A 11 -15.00 -1.09 7.66
C GLU A 11 -14.58 0.28 8.22
N LEU A 12 -15.52 1.24 8.27
CA LEU A 12 -15.31 2.58 8.83
C LEU A 12 -14.93 2.53 10.32
N LEU A 13 -15.65 1.73 11.12
CA LEU A 13 -15.36 1.54 12.55
C LEU A 13 -14.01 0.86 12.78
N ASN A 14 -13.63 -0.11 11.93
CA ASN A 14 -12.27 -0.68 11.94
C ASN A 14 -11.19 0.37 11.58
N GLY A 15 -11.49 1.33 10.70
CA GLY A 15 -10.63 2.46 10.40
C GLY A 15 -10.46 3.41 11.60
N ILE A 16 -11.56 3.72 12.29
CA ILE A 16 -11.57 4.57 13.50
C ILE A 16 -10.70 3.95 14.61
N VAL A 17 -10.79 2.64 14.84
CA VAL A 17 -9.92 1.92 15.81
C VAL A 17 -8.44 2.11 15.48
N LYS A 18 -8.03 2.00 14.20
CA LYS A 18 -6.65 2.25 13.78
C LYS A 18 -6.23 3.71 14.00
N LEU A 19 -7.13 4.67 13.84
CA LEU A 19 -6.83 6.09 14.08
C LEU A 19 -6.66 6.41 15.58
N LEU A 20 -7.42 5.76 16.45
CA LEU A 20 -7.20 5.79 17.90
C LEU A 20 -5.85 5.19 18.30
N GLU A 21 -5.40 4.10 17.65
CA GLU A 21 -4.06 3.53 17.86
C GLU A 21 -2.92 4.51 17.55
N HIS A 22 -3.12 5.40 16.56
CA HIS A 22 -2.17 6.44 16.16
C HIS A 22 -2.36 7.77 16.93
N LYS A 23 -3.15 7.77 18.02
CA LYS A 23 -3.43 8.93 18.89
C LYS A 23 -4.04 10.15 18.17
N ASN A 24 -4.74 9.95 17.05
CA ASN A 24 -5.31 11.06 16.25
C ASN A 24 -6.77 11.35 16.65
N TYR A 25 -6.97 11.77 17.90
CA TYR A 25 -8.29 11.87 18.53
C TYR A 25 -9.23 12.89 17.87
N ASN A 26 -8.71 14.04 17.42
CA ASN A 26 -9.53 15.06 16.75
C ASN A 26 -10.11 14.57 15.41
N LEU A 27 -9.34 13.80 14.64
CA LEU A 27 -9.82 13.19 13.40
C LEU A 27 -10.83 12.07 13.69
N VAL A 28 -10.62 11.29 14.75
CA VAL A 28 -11.58 10.28 15.22
C VAL A 28 -12.93 10.91 15.57
N LEU A 29 -12.93 12.02 16.32
CA LEU A 29 -14.16 12.74 16.68
C LEU A 29 -14.94 13.22 15.45
N GLN A 30 -14.25 13.83 14.46
CA GLN A 30 -14.89 14.28 13.21
C GLN A 30 -15.48 13.12 12.39
N ILE A 31 -14.81 11.97 12.36
CA ILE A 31 -15.30 10.79 11.62
C ILE A 31 -16.49 10.16 12.36
N LEU A 32 -16.46 10.11 13.69
CA LEU A 32 -17.57 9.60 14.50
C LEU A 32 -18.80 10.51 14.46
N GLU A 33 -18.63 11.84 14.54
CA GLU A 33 -19.72 12.80 14.37
C GLU A 33 -20.41 12.60 13.01
N LYS A 34 -19.63 12.43 11.94
CA LYS A 34 -20.14 12.09 10.61
C LYS A 34 -20.77 10.69 10.55
N PHE A 35 -20.30 9.72 11.33
CA PHE A 35 -20.91 8.39 11.43
C PHE A 35 -22.32 8.49 12.01
N PHE A 36 -22.52 9.22 13.11
CA PHE A 36 -23.82 9.39 13.75
C PHE A 36 -24.80 10.18 12.88
N GLN A 37 -24.34 11.22 12.19
CA GLN A 37 -25.18 11.97 11.23
C GLN A 37 -25.71 11.11 10.06
N ASN A 38 -24.99 10.06 9.66
CA ASN A 38 -25.40 9.18 8.55
C ASN A 38 -26.14 7.90 8.99
N ASN A 39 -26.12 7.57 10.28
CA ASN A 39 -26.75 6.37 10.85
C ASN A 39 -27.69 6.77 12.01
N PRO A 40 -28.94 7.20 11.74
CA PRO A 40 -29.87 7.65 12.80
C PRO A 40 -30.48 6.51 13.64
N GLU A 41 -30.18 5.24 13.34
CA GLU A 41 -30.76 4.07 13.99
C GLU A 41 -29.95 3.66 15.23
N THR A 42 -30.38 4.18 16.38
CA THR A 42 -29.68 4.13 17.67
C THR A 42 -29.50 2.73 18.28
N ASN A 43 -30.28 1.73 17.85
CA ASN A 43 -30.23 0.34 18.35
C ASN A 43 -29.39 -0.62 17.47
N THR A 44 -28.65 -0.11 16.48
CA THR A 44 -27.77 -0.97 15.65
C THR A 44 -26.45 -1.29 16.36
N LYS A 45 -25.87 -2.49 16.13
CA LYS A 45 -24.63 -2.93 16.80
C LYS A 45 -23.48 -1.94 16.53
N GLU A 46 -23.42 -1.45 15.30
CA GLU A 46 -22.44 -0.52 14.78
C GLU A 46 -22.59 0.87 15.41
N TYR A 47 -23.83 1.33 15.67
CA TYR A 47 -24.08 2.59 16.38
C TYR A 47 -23.62 2.52 17.84
N LEU A 48 -23.93 1.44 18.54
CA LEU A 48 -23.49 1.23 19.92
C LEU A 48 -21.96 1.12 20.00
N TYR A 49 -21.33 0.41 19.06
CA TYR A 49 -19.86 0.34 19.00
C TYR A 49 -19.23 1.69 18.68
N ALA A 50 -19.84 2.50 17.79
CA ALA A 50 -19.43 3.87 17.54
C ALA A 50 -19.52 4.74 18.80
N GLN A 51 -20.57 4.60 19.63
CA GLN A 51 -20.70 5.36 20.88
C GLN A 51 -19.60 4.99 21.89
N VAL A 52 -19.18 3.72 21.94
CA VAL A 52 -18.03 3.29 22.76
C VAL A 52 -16.71 3.91 22.25
N LEU A 53 -16.50 3.95 20.93
CA LEU A 53 -15.31 4.60 20.34
C LEU A 53 -15.34 6.13 20.50
N LEU A 54 -16.52 6.74 20.56
CA LEU A 54 -16.71 8.16 20.88
C LEU A 54 -16.34 8.45 22.33
N LEU A 55 -16.73 7.57 23.26
CA LEU A 55 -16.36 7.68 24.67
C LEU A 55 -14.85 7.57 24.86
N ASP A 56 -14.19 6.58 24.23
CA ASP A 56 -12.72 6.48 24.19
C ASP A 56 -12.10 7.80 23.67
N ALA A 57 -12.61 8.33 22.56
CA ALA A 57 -12.09 9.56 21.95
C ALA A 57 -12.27 10.80 22.84
N TYR A 58 -13.38 10.92 23.59
CA TYR A 58 -13.56 12.01 24.54
C TYR A 58 -12.64 11.89 25.77
N LEU A 59 -12.43 10.69 26.30
CA LEU A 59 -11.53 10.44 27.42
C LEU A 59 -10.08 10.79 27.08
N TYR A 60 -9.56 10.30 25.95
CA TYR A 60 -8.19 10.57 25.54
C TYR A 60 -7.95 12.00 25.02
N ASN A 61 -9.00 12.74 24.67
CA ASN A 61 -8.93 14.16 24.29
C ASN A 61 -9.29 15.11 25.46
N GLY A 62 -9.35 14.61 26.70
CA GLY A 62 -9.61 15.41 27.91
C GLY A 62 -10.99 16.05 28.00
N SER A 63 -11.96 15.61 27.19
CA SER A 63 -13.32 16.18 27.11
C SER A 63 -14.27 15.50 28.11
N PHE A 64 -13.90 15.51 29.39
CA PHE A 64 -14.54 14.70 30.43
C PHE A 64 -16.05 14.97 30.59
N ASP A 65 -16.51 16.22 30.52
CA ASP A 65 -17.95 16.54 30.63
C ASP A 65 -18.79 15.86 29.54
N LYS A 66 -18.25 15.75 28.32
CA LYS A 66 -18.90 15.06 27.20
C LYS A 66 -18.88 13.54 27.39
N ALA A 67 -17.79 13.00 27.94
CA ALA A 67 -17.70 11.59 28.29
C ALA A 67 -18.69 11.21 29.41
N ILE A 68 -18.86 12.04 30.44
CA ILE A 68 -19.78 11.82 31.55
C ILE A 68 -21.24 11.81 31.08
N ASN A 69 -21.65 12.81 30.30
CA ASN A 69 -23.01 12.87 29.74
C ASN A 69 -23.31 11.65 28.84
N LEU A 70 -22.37 11.28 27.96
CA LEU A 70 -22.51 10.09 27.11
C LEU A 70 -22.58 8.80 27.95
N CYS A 71 -21.77 8.67 29.00
CA CYS A 71 -21.85 7.54 29.93
C CYS A 71 -23.21 7.43 30.64
N GLN A 72 -23.80 8.55 31.05
CA GLN A 72 -25.12 8.56 31.68
C GLN A 72 -26.23 8.15 30.69
N GLU A 73 -26.15 8.62 29.44
CA GLU A 73 -27.05 8.21 28.36
C GLU A 73 -26.93 6.70 28.07
N LEU A 74 -25.70 6.19 27.90
CA LEU A 74 -25.43 4.78 27.62
C LEU A 74 -25.79 3.84 28.78
N SER A 75 -25.74 4.32 30.03
CA SER A 75 -26.19 3.57 31.22
C SER A 75 -27.70 3.30 31.25
N ASN A 76 -28.47 4.10 30.50
CA ASN A 76 -29.92 3.93 30.32
C ASN A 76 -30.29 3.18 29.02
N SER A 77 -29.30 2.70 28.25
CA SER A 77 -29.54 1.98 27.01
C SER A 77 -30.19 0.60 27.23
N LYS A 78 -30.96 0.13 26.24
CA LYS A 78 -31.61 -1.20 26.24
C LYS A 78 -30.62 -2.37 26.05
N HIS A 79 -29.35 -2.10 25.77
CA HIS A 79 -28.35 -3.12 25.45
C HIS A 79 -27.47 -3.42 26.66
N GLN A 80 -27.57 -4.65 27.19
CA GLN A 80 -26.91 -5.08 28.42
C GLN A 80 -25.39 -4.85 28.41
N THR A 81 -24.71 -5.16 27.30
CA THR A 81 -23.26 -4.94 27.14
C THR A 81 -22.90 -3.45 27.24
N THR A 82 -23.68 -2.59 26.59
CA THR A 82 -23.48 -1.13 26.57
C THR A 82 -23.70 -0.52 27.95
N LYS A 83 -24.76 -0.95 28.64
CA LYS A 83 -25.05 -0.56 30.03
C LYS A 83 -23.93 -0.93 31.00
N ILE A 84 -23.44 -2.16 30.95
CA ILE A 84 -22.31 -2.63 31.79
C ILE A 84 -21.04 -1.83 31.50
N LEU A 85 -20.76 -1.54 30.22
CA LEU A 85 -19.58 -0.78 29.83
C LEU A 85 -19.63 0.68 30.32
N ALA A 86 -20.78 1.33 30.16
CA ALA A 86 -21.00 2.71 30.59
C ALA A 86 -20.93 2.87 32.12
N GLN A 87 -21.54 1.94 32.86
CA GLN A 87 -21.44 1.89 34.32
C GLN A 87 -20.00 1.66 34.81
N ARG A 88 -19.17 0.88 34.09
CA ARG A 88 -17.74 0.72 34.40
C ARG A 88 -16.93 1.98 34.10
N TYR A 89 -17.16 2.64 32.97
CA TYR A 89 -16.43 3.88 32.63
C TYR A 89 -16.75 5.04 33.58
N LEU A 90 -17.97 5.14 34.12
CA LEU A 90 -18.26 6.10 35.19
C LEU A 90 -17.37 5.88 36.43
N GLY A 91 -17.02 4.64 36.75
CA GLY A 91 -16.09 4.30 37.83
C GLY A 91 -14.60 4.55 37.52
N GLU A 92 -14.19 4.62 36.25
CA GLU A 92 -12.85 5.10 35.87
C GLU A 92 -12.74 6.63 35.93
N ILE A 93 -13.83 7.35 35.64
CA ILE A 93 -13.88 8.82 35.64
C ILE A 93 -14.05 9.38 37.07
N PHE A 94 -14.81 8.69 37.94
CA PHE A 94 -15.03 9.06 39.34
C PHE A 94 -14.56 7.94 40.29
N PRO A 95 -13.35 8.03 40.88
CA PRO A 95 -12.84 7.01 41.80
C PRO A 95 -13.59 6.95 43.16
N GLU A 96 -14.51 7.89 43.44
CA GLU A 96 -15.26 7.93 44.70
C GLU A 96 -16.55 7.07 44.72
N THR A 97 -17.04 6.58 43.57
CA THR A 97 -18.20 5.67 43.53
C THR A 97 -17.78 4.20 43.42
N LYS A 98 -16.98 3.72 44.39
CA LYS A 98 -16.68 2.29 44.52
C LYS A 98 -17.88 1.56 45.17
N PRO A 99 -18.59 0.65 44.46
CA PRO A 99 -19.60 -0.19 45.12
C PRO A 99 -18.90 -1.10 46.14
N PRO A 100 -19.55 -1.44 47.28
CA PRO A 100 -18.94 -2.30 48.28
C PRO A 100 -18.58 -3.66 47.67
N GLU A 101 -17.37 -4.13 47.97
CA GLU A 101 -16.85 -5.40 47.46
C GLU A 101 -17.69 -6.58 47.96
N THR A 102 -18.58 -7.10 47.12
CA THR A 102 -19.19 -8.41 47.34
C THR A 102 -18.11 -9.47 47.18
N LYS A 103 -17.46 -9.82 48.29
CA LYS A 103 -16.54 -10.95 48.40
C LYS A 103 -17.24 -12.25 48.00
N LEU A 104 -17.10 -12.68 46.75
CA LEU A 104 -17.11 -14.11 46.45
C LEU A 104 -15.71 -14.65 46.76
N SER A 105 -15.57 -15.14 47.99
CA SER A 105 -14.44 -15.97 48.41
C SER A 105 -14.37 -17.23 47.55
N LEU A 106 -13.20 -17.55 47.00
CA LEU A 106 -12.80 -18.93 46.71
C LEU A 106 -11.27 -19.05 46.55
N ASN A 107 -10.64 -19.30 47.70
CA ASN A 107 -9.41 -20.08 47.93
C ASN A 107 -8.18 -19.82 47.05
N SER A 108 -7.23 -19.10 47.65
CA SER A 108 -5.80 -19.18 47.32
C SER A 108 -5.21 -20.57 47.61
N THR A 109 -4.63 -21.21 46.60
CA THR A 109 -3.55 -22.20 46.79
C THR A 109 -2.48 -21.93 45.73
N GLU A 110 -1.28 -21.59 46.19
CA GLU A 110 -0.13 -21.35 45.32
C GLU A 110 0.25 -22.66 44.59
N SER A 111 0.21 -22.64 43.26
CA SER A 111 0.78 -23.72 42.43
C SER A 111 1.55 -23.08 41.28
N SER A 112 2.80 -22.70 41.58
CA SER A 112 3.72 -22.15 40.59
C SER A 112 4.17 -23.24 39.61
N LEU A 113 3.48 -23.34 38.46
CA LEU A 113 3.91 -24.19 37.35
C LEU A 113 5.33 -23.80 36.92
N THR A 114 6.19 -24.80 36.70
CA THR A 114 7.51 -24.55 36.12
C THR A 114 7.38 -24.06 34.67
N PHE A 115 8.36 -23.29 34.19
CA PHE A 115 8.36 -22.74 32.83
C PHE A 115 8.17 -23.82 31.74
N ALA A 116 8.71 -25.02 31.95
CA ALA A 116 8.53 -26.16 31.06
C ALA A 116 7.06 -26.65 31.02
N GLN A 117 6.42 -26.83 32.18
CA GLN A 117 5.01 -27.25 32.27
C GLN A 117 4.06 -26.19 31.69
N ALA A 118 4.35 -24.91 31.92
CA ALA A 118 3.58 -23.80 31.35
C ALA A 118 3.65 -23.81 29.81
N ALA A 119 4.84 -24.00 29.23
CA ALA A 119 5.01 -24.12 27.78
C ALA A 119 4.33 -25.38 27.20
N GLU A 120 4.39 -26.51 27.91
CA GLU A 120 3.75 -27.76 27.53
C GLU A 120 2.22 -27.65 27.50
N LEU A 121 1.60 -27.03 28.52
CA LEU A 121 0.15 -26.81 28.58
C LEU A 121 -0.35 -25.89 27.45
N LEU A 122 0.39 -24.82 27.15
CA LEU A 122 0.05 -23.90 26.06
C LEU A 122 0.15 -24.57 24.68
N ASN A 123 1.19 -25.38 24.45
CA ASN A 123 1.36 -26.17 23.22
C ASN A 123 0.28 -27.27 23.10
N THR A 124 -0.04 -27.94 24.21
CA THR A 124 -1.14 -28.94 24.28
C THR A 124 -2.47 -28.30 23.92
N GLY A 125 -2.80 -27.13 24.48
CA GLY A 125 -3.99 -26.36 24.13
C GLY A 125 -4.06 -26.01 22.65
N TYR A 126 -2.94 -25.54 22.07
CA TYR A 126 -2.85 -25.21 20.65
C TYR A 126 -3.07 -26.44 19.74
N GLN A 127 -2.40 -27.56 20.04
CA GLN A 127 -2.54 -28.81 19.27
C GLN A 127 -3.94 -29.43 19.41
N ALA A 128 -4.54 -29.35 20.60
CA ALA A 128 -5.90 -29.84 20.82
C ALA A 128 -6.94 -29.03 20.02
N ILE A 129 -6.80 -27.71 19.93
CA ILE A 129 -7.64 -26.87 19.04
C ILE A 129 -7.44 -27.27 17.57
N ALA A 130 -6.20 -27.44 17.11
CA ALA A 130 -5.91 -27.84 15.74
C ALA A 130 -6.50 -29.23 15.38
N LYS A 131 -6.58 -30.14 16.37
CA LYS A 131 -7.18 -31.48 16.24
C LYS A 131 -8.69 -31.52 16.56
N LYS A 132 -9.35 -30.36 16.72
CA LYS A 132 -10.78 -30.20 17.11
C LYS A 132 -11.17 -30.85 18.45
N ARG A 133 -10.22 -31.06 19.35
CA ARG A 133 -10.43 -31.64 20.69
C ARG A 133 -10.67 -30.56 21.74
N TYR A 134 -11.74 -29.79 21.56
CA TYR A 134 -11.94 -28.55 22.31
C TYR A 134 -12.07 -28.75 23.83
N LYS A 135 -12.68 -29.85 24.30
CA LYS A 135 -12.74 -30.20 25.74
C LYS A 135 -11.37 -30.48 26.36
N GLU A 136 -10.41 -30.99 25.58
CA GLU A 136 -9.02 -31.20 26.00
C GLU A 136 -8.27 -29.87 26.05
N ALA A 137 -8.47 -29.02 25.03
CA ALA A 137 -7.90 -27.68 24.96
C ALA A 137 -8.35 -26.77 26.13
N ILE A 138 -9.65 -26.75 26.44
CA ILE A 138 -10.22 -25.91 27.52
C ILE A 138 -9.61 -26.30 28.87
N ARG A 139 -9.43 -27.59 29.17
CA ARG A 139 -8.78 -28.03 30.43
C ARG A 139 -7.34 -27.55 30.51
N ALA A 140 -6.52 -27.81 29.49
CA ALA A 140 -5.11 -27.45 29.48
C ALA A 140 -4.91 -25.92 29.59
N LEU A 141 -5.74 -25.14 28.88
CA LEU A 141 -5.67 -23.69 28.88
C LEU A 141 -6.23 -23.06 30.17
N ASN A 142 -7.27 -23.62 30.80
CA ASN A 142 -7.73 -23.13 32.11
C ASN A 142 -6.66 -23.31 33.20
N ILE A 143 -6.00 -24.47 33.25
CA ILE A 143 -4.90 -24.74 34.19
C ILE A 143 -3.75 -23.74 33.98
N PHE A 144 -3.40 -23.47 32.70
CA PHE A 144 -2.42 -22.44 32.38
C PHE A 144 -2.86 -21.04 32.84
N CYS A 145 -4.10 -20.63 32.53
CA CYS A 145 -4.60 -19.29 32.85
C CYS A 145 -4.73 -19.02 34.35
N GLN A 146 -4.96 -20.05 35.18
CA GLN A 146 -5.02 -19.93 36.64
C GLN A 146 -3.65 -19.73 37.30
N ALA A 147 -2.55 -20.16 36.65
CA ALA A 147 -1.20 -20.10 37.19
C ALA A 147 -0.27 -19.08 36.48
N ALA A 148 -0.69 -18.52 35.35
CA ALA A 148 0.10 -17.56 34.58
C ALA A 148 -0.12 -16.10 35.02
N SER A 149 0.94 -15.29 35.00
CA SER A 149 0.86 -13.87 35.38
C SER A 149 0.04 -13.04 34.37
N PRO A 150 -0.95 -12.23 34.80
CA PRO A 150 -1.86 -11.47 33.94
C PRO A 150 -1.22 -10.49 32.95
N THR A 151 0.03 -10.07 33.20
CA THR A 151 0.77 -9.09 32.39
C THR A 151 1.61 -9.72 31.28
N THR A 152 1.65 -11.05 31.18
CA THR A 152 2.47 -11.75 30.19
C THR A 152 1.80 -11.88 28.82
N ASN A 153 2.60 -11.89 27.75
CA ASN A 153 2.12 -12.12 26.39
C ASN A 153 1.57 -13.56 26.23
N GLU A 154 2.10 -14.49 27.02
CA GLU A 154 1.68 -15.89 27.10
C GLU A 154 0.28 -16.01 27.71
N TYR A 155 -0.02 -15.27 28.78
CA TYR A 155 -1.38 -15.15 29.34
C TYR A 155 -2.38 -14.62 28.31
N PHE A 156 -2.01 -13.59 27.53
CA PHE A 156 -2.85 -13.07 26.44
C PHE A 156 -3.09 -14.09 25.32
N LYS A 157 -2.05 -14.83 24.90
CA LYS A 157 -2.16 -15.91 23.91
C LYS A 157 -3.04 -17.06 24.42
N ALA A 158 -2.91 -17.45 25.68
CA ALA A 158 -3.71 -18.51 26.29
C ALA A 158 -5.20 -18.14 26.33
N HIS A 159 -5.54 -16.93 26.78
CA HIS A 159 -6.92 -16.44 26.80
C HIS A 159 -7.54 -16.33 25.40
N LYS A 160 -6.77 -15.92 24.39
CA LYS A 160 -7.20 -15.97 22.98
C LYS A 160 -7.58 -17.38 22.52
N LEU A 161 -6.73 -18.37 22.84
CA LEU A 161 -6.98 -19.76 22.49
C LEU A 161 -8.15 -20.36 23.28
N LEU A 162 -8.29 -19.99 24.55
CA LEU A 162 -9.33 -20.47 25.45
C LEU A 162 -10.72 -19.98 25.03
N ILE A 163 -10.86 -18.68 24.74
CA ILE A 163 -12.11 -18.11 24.20
C ILE A 163 -12.47 -18.78 22.87
N LYS A 164 -11.50 -18.99 21.97
CA LYS A 164 -11.74 -19.72 20.72
C LYS A 164 -12.19 -21.15 20.97
N ALA A 165 -11.58 -21.84 21.93
CA ALA A 165 -11.98 -23.21 22.29
C ALA A 165 -13.40 -23.26 22.89
N TYR A 166 -13.78 -22.28 23.71
CA TYR A 166 -15.16 -22.15 24.22
C TYR A 166 -16.18 -21.87 23.10
N GLN A 167 -15.85 -21.00 22.13
CA GLN A 167 -16.69 -20.75 20.95
C GLN A 167 -16.91 -22.02 20.13
N GLU A 168 -15.82 -22.69 19.73
CA GLU A 168 -15.87 -23.90 18.89
C GLU A 168 -16.48 -25.12 19.60
N ASN A 169 -16.54 -25.11 20.94
CA ASN A 169 -17.21 -26.12 21.77
C ASN A 169 -18.68 -25.76 22.10
N GLY A 170 -19.23 -24.67 21.54
CA GLY A 170 -20.62 -24.23 21.75
C GLY A 170 -20.90 -23.55 23.09
N GLN A 171 -19.87 -23.23 23.88
CA GLN A 171 -19.98 -22.65 25.22
C GLN A 171 -19.90 -21.11 25.18
N ILE A 172 -20.75 -20.50 24.36
CA ILE A 172 -20.69 -19.06 24.02
C ILE A 172 -20.80 -18.17 25.27
N ASN A 173 -21.68 -18.49 26.22
CA ASN A 173 -21.84 -17.73 27.47
C ASN A 173 -20.57 -17.70 28.32
N GLN A 174 -19.77 -18.77 28.32
CA GLN A 174 -18.48 -18.82 29.04
C GLN A 174 -17.41 -18.01 28.30
N ALA A 175 -17.42 -18.01 26.97
CA ALA A 175 -16.57 -17.12 26.17
C ALA A 175 -16.91 -15.62 26.40
N ILE A 176 -18.19 -15.27 26.56
CA ILE A 176 -18.63 -13.90 26.89
C ILE A 176 -18.13 -13.49 28.27
N ALA A 177 -18.37 -14.30 29.31
CA ALA A 177 -17.94 -14.00 30.67
C ALA A 177 -16.42 -13.79 30.77
N LEU A 178 -15.64 -14.70 30.19
CA LEU A 178 -14.18 -14.60 30.14
C LEU A 178 -13.71 -13.34 29.37
N CYS A 179 -14.42 -12.95 28.31
CA CYS A 179 -14.13 -11.71 27.58
C CYS A 179 -14.45 -10.46 28.42
N GLN A 180 -15.50 -10.50 29.26
CA GLN A 180 -15.87 -9.41 30.19
C GLN A 180 -14.86 -9.23 31.35
N GLU A 181 -14.18 -10.30 31.76
CA GLU A 181 -13.07 -10.27 32.72
C GLU A 181 -11.81 -9.64 32.11
N LEU A 182 -11.46 -10.01 30.87
CA LEU A 182 -10.29 -9.48 30.17
C LEU A 182 -10.35 -7.97 29.85
N LEU A 183 -11.53 -7.35 29.95
CA LEU A 183 -11.68 -5.89 29.93
C LEU A 183 -11.03 -5.20 31.14
N LEU A 184 -10.82 -5.90 32.26
CA LEU A 184 -10.26 -5.36 33.51
C LEU A 184 -8.75 -5.65 33.67
N ASN A 185 -8.15 -6.41 32.75
CA ASN A 185 -6.74 -6.80 32.83
C ASN A 185 -5.80 -5.57 32.66
N GLU A 186 -4.72 -5.50 33.43
CA GLU A 186 -3.76 -4.36 33.42
C GLU A 186 -3.07 -4.13 32.06
N HIS A 187 -2.93 -5.18 31.24
CA HIS A 187 -2.27 -5.11 29.94
C HIS A 187 -3.19 -4.52 28.85
N GLU A 188 -2.84 -3.35 28.34
CA GLU A 188 -3.64 -2.57 27.40
C GLU A 188 -4.07 -3.35 26.14
N GLN A 189 -3.18 -4.17 25.57
CA GLN A 189 -3.49 -4.97 24.38
C GLN A 189 -4.57 -6.03 24.65
N THR A 190 -4.60 -6.55 25.88
CA THR A 190 -5.60 -7.53 26.34
C THR A 190 -6.98 -6.88 26.40
N ARG A 191 -7.09 -5.71 27.05
CA ARG A 191 -8.34 -4.93 27.12
C ARG A 191 -8.86 -4.54 25.73
N ARG A 192 -7.99 -3.99 24.87
CA ARG A 192 -8.33 -3.55 23.50
C ARG A 192 -8.85 -4.72 22.64
N TRP A 193 -8.23 -5.89 22.73
CA TRP A 193 -8.66 -7.07 21.98
C TRP A 193 -10.00 -7.63 22.48
N ALA A 194 -10.19 -7.74 23.81
CA ALA A 194 -11.46 -8.17 24.40
C ALA A 194 -12.61 -7.22 24.03
N ARG A 195 -12.37 -5.91 24.06
CA ARG A 195 -13.32 -4.88 23.61
C ARG A 195 -13.74 -5.08 22.17
N LYS A 196 -12.81 -5.28 21.24
CA LYS A 196 -13.13 -5.53 19.83
C LYS A 196 -13.92 -6.83 19.63
N LEU A 197 -13.61 -7.86 20.40
CA LEU A 197 -14.20 -9.19 20.26
C LEU A 197 -15.70 -9.20 20.63
N LEU A 198 -16.10 -8.47 21.69
CA LEU A 198 -17.51 -8.39 22.14
C LEU A 198 -18.49 -7.76 21.13
N PHE A 199 -17.99 -7.02 20.13
CA PHE A 199 -18.80 -6.37 19.08
C PHE A 199 -18.64 -7.03 17.70
N THR A 200 -18.13 -8.26 17.65
CA THR A 200 -18.10 -9.08 16.42
C THR A 200 -19.33 -10.02 16.39
N ASP A 201 -19.79 -10.42 15.21
CA ASP A 201 -21.00 -11.28 15.02
C ASP A 201 -20.96 -12.66 15.71
N LEU A 202 -19.81 -13.03 16.30
CA LEU A 202 -19.58 -14.24 17.10
C LEU A 202 -20.36 -14.31 18.43
N PHE A 203 -21.14 -13.30 18.81
CA PHE A 203 -21.82 -13.21 20.11
C PHE A 203 -23.29 -12.77 20.05
N THR A 204 -23.96 -12.85 18.89
CA THR A 204 -25.39 -12.54 18.79
C THR A 204 -26.23 -13.74 18.42
N ASP A 205 -26.53 -14.56 19.44
CA ASP A 205 -27.72 -15.41 19.51
C ASP A 205 -28.24 -15.36 20.96
N ASN A 206 -29.18 -14.43 21.21
CA ASN A 206 -30.13 -14.37 22.34
C ASN A 206 -30.84 -13.00 22.35
N ILE A 207 -31.62 -12.74 21.31
CA ILE A 207 -32.70 -11.73 21.35
C ILE A 207 -33.93 -12.40 20.73
N ASP A 208 -34.86 -12.84 21.57
CA ASP A 208 -36.19 -13.24 21.12
C ASP A 208 -36.87 -12.07 20.43
N VAL A 209 -37.30 -12.27 19.19
CA VAL A 209 -38.17 -11.35 18.47
C VAL A 209 -39.53 -12.01 18.31
N SER A 210 -40.53 -11.52 19.04
CA SER A 210 -41.93 -11.83 18.80
C SER A 210 -42.75 -10.52 18.68
N ALA A 211 -43.85 -10.62 17.92
CA ALA A 211 -44.85 -9.59 17.59
C ALA A 211 -44.58 -8.63 16.39
N THR A 212 -45.17 -8.99 15.22
CA THR A 212 -46.19 -8.24 14.41
C THR A 212 -46.18 -6.70 14.31
N SER A 213 -46.65 -6.04 13.23
CA SER A 213 -47.30 -6.46 11.97
C SER A 213 -47.30 -5.36 10.86
N GLN A 214 -47.65 -5.77 9.63
CA GLN A 214 -48.46 -5.05 8.60
C GLN A 214 -47.94 -3.81 7.81
N ASN A 215 -47.86 -4.03 6.49
CA ASN A 215 -48.12 -3.11 5.34
C ASN A 215 -49.64 -2.71 5.27
N PRO A 216 -50.15 -1.76 4.42
CA PRO A 216 -49.73 -1.50 3.01
C PRO A 216 -49.94 -0.10 2.33
N THR A 217 -49.53 -0.04 1.04
CA THR A 217 -50.10 0.68 -0.15
C THR A 217 -49.93 2.18 -0.45
N GLU A 218 -49.20 2.43 -1.56
CA GLU A 218 -49.54 3.21 -2.80
C GLU A 218 -49.98 4.69 -2.82
N SER A 219 -49.31 5.50 -3.67
CA SER A 219 -49.90 6.19 -4.85
C SER A 219 -48.86 6.98 -5.69
N GLU A 220 -49.15 7.19 -6.99
CA GLU A 220 -48.30 7.86 -8.01
C GLU A 220 -48.57 9.39 -8.15
N VAL A 221 -47.61 10.18 -8.68
CA VAL A 221 -47.85 11.36 -9.54
C VAL A 221 -46.70 11.59 -10.55
N LYS A 222 -47.03 11.94 -11.81
CA LYS A 222 -46.13 12.42 -12.89
C LYS A 222 -46.04 13.95 -12.93
N LEU A 223 -44.95 14.52 -13.47
CA LEU A 223 -45.03 15.72 -14.32
C LEU A 223 -43.84 15.80 -15.32
N GLN A 224 -44.07 16.43 -16.47
CA GLN A 224 -43.07 16.74 -17.52
C GLN A 224 -42.95 18.26 -17.71
N THR A 225 -41.78 18.75 -18.13
CA THR A 225 -41.70 19.95 -18.99
C THR A 225 -40.42 19.93 -19.85
N THR A 226 -40.58 20.25 -21.14
CA THR A 226 -39.53 20.76 -22.05
C THR A 226 -39.30 22.26 -21.73
N SER A 227 -38.31 23.02 -22.21
CA SER A 227 -37.48 22.98 -23.42
C SER A 227 -36.09 23.64 -23.13
N GLU A 228 -35.22 24.07 -24.05
CA GLU A 228 -35.17 24.17 -25.53
C GLU A 228 -33.68 24.13 -26.00
N THR A 229 -33.41 24.34 -27.30
CA THR A 229 -32.05 24.41 -27.88
C THR A 229 -31.89 25.68 -28.72
N PHE A 230 -30.81 26.44 -28.53
CA PHE A 230 -30.35 27.47 -29.47
C PHE A 230 -29.12 26.99 -30.24
N SER A 231 -29.10 27.29 -31.54
CA SER A 231 -28.06 26.88 -32.49
C SER A 231 -27.27 28.10 -32.97
N GLU A 232 -25.96 27.98 -33.11
CA GLU A 232 -25.10 28.96 -33.81
C GLU A 232 -24.28 28.26 -34.92
N GLU A 233 -23.95 29.03 -35.96
CA GLU A 233 -23.35 28.59 -37.22
C GLU A 233 -21.85 28.22 -37.12
N PRO A 234 -21.29 27.51 -38.13
CA PRO A 234 -20.04 26.77 -37.95
C PRO A 234 -18.77 27.61 -38.17
N GLU A 235 -17.92 27.67 -37.13
CA GLU A 235 -16.50 28.02 -37.29
C GLU A 235 -15.71 26.92 -38.02
N LEU A 236 -14.55 27.31 -38.56
CA LEU A 236 -13.56 26.45 -39.25
C LEU A 236 -13.40 25.08 -38.57
N VAL A 237 -13.65 24.01 -39.34
CA VAL A 237 -13.72 22.62 -38.84
C VAL A 237 -12.34 22.09 -38.42
N ILE A 238 -11.91 22.46 -37.22
CA ILE A 238 -10.92 21.71 -36.45
C ILE A 238 -11.60 20.40 -36.04
N GLU A 239 -11.30 19.33 -36.78
CA GLU A 239 -11.99 18.05 -36.60
C GLU A 239 -11.60 17.40 -35.27
N LYS A 240 -12.52 17.47 -34.30
CA LYS A 240 -12.34 17.02 -32.92
C LYS A 240 -11.98 15.54 -32.80
N PHE A 241 -11.27 15.16 -31.74
CA PHE A 241 -10.95 13.76 -31.49
C PHE A 241 -12.23 12.92 -31.34
N THR A 242 -12.37 11.89 -32.17
CA THR A 242 -13.45 10.91 -32.09
C THR A 242 -12.95 9.61 -31.43
N PRO A 243 -13.31 9.35 -30.16
CA PRO A 243 -12.85 8.16 -29.46
C PRO A 243 -13.32 6.90 -30.18
N LYS A 244 -12.42 5.93 -30.36
CA LYS A 244 -12.72 4.70 -31.10
C LYS A 244 -13.61 3.79 -30.27
N THR A 245 -14.56 3.08 -30.88
CA THR A 245 -15.41 2.16 -30.12
C THR A 245 -14.69 0.86 -29.75
N LEU A 246 -15.11 0.24 -28.64
CA LEU A 246 -14.61 -1.07 -28.23
C LEU A 246 -14.92 -2.17 -29.27
N LYS A 247 -15.97 -2.00 -30.10
CA LYS A 247 -16.32 -2.91 -31.19
C LYS A 247 -15.29 -2.84 -32.32
N GLU A 248 -14.94 -1.63 -32.78
CA GLU A 248 -13.86 -1.43 -33.75
C GLU A 248 -12.53 -1.99 -33.23
N PHE A 249 -12.21 -1.74 -31.95
CA PHE A 249 -10.96 -2.22 -31.35
C PHE A 249 -10.89 -3.76 -31.31
N LYS A 250 -11.99 -4.45 -30.95
CA LYS A 250 -12.04 -5.93 -31.02
C LYS A 250 -11.74 -6.46 -32.42
N VAL A 251 -12.33 -5.85 -33.46
CA VAL A 251 -12.07 -6.21 -34.86
C VAL A 251 -10.61 -5.93 -35.25
N PHE A 252 -10.05 -4.79 -34.83
CA PHE A 252 -8.64 -4.46 -35.02
C PHE A 252 -7.70 -5.49 -34.36
N CYS A 253 -7.96 -5.88 -33.11
CA CYS A 253 -7.18 -6.88 -32.40
C CYS A 253 -7.21 -8.23 -33.13
N GLN A 254 -8.40 -8.69 -33.55
CA GLN A 254 -8.56 -9.94 -34.29
C GLN A 254 -7.80 -9.95 -35.61
N LYS A 255 -7.88 -8.84 -36.38
CA LYS A 255 -7.25 -8.74 -37.71
C LYS A 255 -5.74 -8.48 -37.67
N ASN A 256 -5.26 -7.62 -36.75
CA ASN A 256 -3.90 -7.04 -36.83
C ASN A 256 -2.97 -7.37 -35.65
N LEU A 257 -3.50 -7.84 -34.50
CA LEU A 257 -2.70 -8.18 -33.32
C LEU A 257 -2.62 -9.69 -33.06
N LEU A 258 -3.69 -10.45 -33.33
CA LEU A 258 -3.80 -11.86 -32.94
C LEU A 258 -2.63 -12.73 -33.45
N GLY A 259 -2.15 -12.51 -34.68
CA GLY A 259 -0.99 -13.21 -35.23
C GLY A 259 0.30 -12.92 -34.45
N GLU A 260 0.55 -11.66 -34.08
CA GLU A 260 1.73 -11.27 -33.32
C GLU A 260 1.66 -11.70 -31.86
N LEU A 261 0.47 -11.62 -31.25
CA LEU A 261 0.22 -12.11 -29.89
C LEU A 261 0.52 -13.61 -29.78
N LYS A 262 0.23 -14.41 -30.82
CA LYS A 262 0.66 -15.83 -30.89
C LYS A 262 2.18 -15.99 -30.93
N VAL A 263 2.90 -15.13 -31.67
CA VAL A 263 4.38 -15.13 -31.69
C VAL A 263 4.95 -14.77 -30.32
N PHE A 264 4.41 -13.75 -29.65
CA PHE A 264 4.83 -13.37 -28.30
C PHE A 264 4.49 -14.43 -27.25
N GLU A 265 3.34 -15.11 -27.36
CA GLU A 265 2.96 -16.24 -26.50
C GLU A 265 3.93 -17.43 -26.67
N SER A 266 4.38 -17.73 -27.88
CA SER A 266 5.41 -18.75 -28.12
C SER A 266 6.76 -18.34 -27.50
N ARG A 267 7.18 -17.08 -27.64
CA ARG A 267 8.40 -16.56 -26.99
C ARG A 267 8.32 -16.62 -25.47
N ARG A 268 7.18 -16.23 -24.87
CA ARG A 268 6.93 -16.35 -23.41
C ARG A 268 7.11 -17.80 -22.93
N LYS A 269 6.58 -18.78 -23.68
CA LYS A 269 6.74 -20.21 -23.34
C LYS A 269 8.19 -20.68 -23.45
N GLN A 270 8.93 -20.25 -24.47
CA GLN A 270 10.37 -20.54 -24.59
C GLN A 270 11.15 -19.97 -23.40
N VAL A 271 10.94 -18.69 -23.06
CA VAL A 271 11.58 -18.03 -21.90
C VAL A 271 11.23 -18.73 -20.59
N LEU A 272 9.98 -19.15 -20.40
CA LEU A 272 9.56 -19.93 -19.22
C LEU A 272 10.34 -21.26 -19.11
N ILE A 273 10.54 -21.97 -20.21
CA ILE A 273 11.32 -23.22 -20.24
C ILE A 273 12.80 -22.93 -19.96
N SER A 274 13.40 -21.94 -20.60
CA SER A 274 14.80 -21.53 -20.36
C SER A 274 15.03 -21.13 -18.90
N ILE A 275 14.10 -20.39 -18.30
CA ILE A 275 14.14 -20.00 -16.89
C ILE A 275 13.99 -21.24 -15.99
N PHE A 276 13.07 -22.16 -16.27
CA PHE A 276 12.91 -23.40 -15.50
C PHE A 276 14.19 -24.28 -15.53
N ILE A 277 14.81 -24.42 -16.70
CA ILE A 277 16.11 -25.11 -16.85
C ILE A 277 17.19 -24.41 -16.02
N ALA A 278 17.27 -23.07 -16.06
CA ALA A 278 18.23 -22.31 -15.29
C ALA A 278 18.03 -22.44 -13.76
N HIS A 279 16.79 -22.59 -13.28
CA HIS A 279 16.53 -22.92 -11.86
C HIS A 279 17.08 -24.29 -11.48
N ILE A 280 16.90 -25.31 -12.33
CA ILE A 280 17.41 -26.67 -12.09
C ILE A 280 18.95 -26.67 -12.08
N ILE A 281 19.58 -25.98 -13.05
CA ILE A 281 21.04 -25.84 -13.13
C ILE A 281 21.58 -25.09 -11.90
N PHE A 282 20.95 -23.98 -11.50
CA PHE A 282 21.37 -23.25 -10.31
C PHE A 282 21.26 -24.11 -9.04
N LEU A 283 20.13 -24.82 -8.87
CA LEU A 283 19.93 -25.72 -7.73
C LEU A 283 20.94 -26.88 -7.71
N SER A 284 21.25 -27.50 -8.85
CA SER A 284 22.22 -28.60 -8.91
C SER A 284 23.64 -28.12 -8.60
N ILE A 285 24.04 -26.94 -9.08
CA ILE A 285 25.31 -26.31 -8.73
C ILE A 285 25.38 -25.99 -7.23
N VAL A 286 24.31 -25.43 -6.64
CA VAL A 286 24.25 -25.15 -5.19
C VAL A 286 24.36 -26.43 -4.36
N ILE A 287 23.68 -27.51 -4.74
CA ILE A 287 23.79 -28.82 -4.07
C ILE A 287 25.22 -29.40 -4.20
N ALA A 288 25.84 -29.28 -5.38
CA ALA A 288 27.21 -29.73 -5.61
C ALA A 288 28.20 -28.95 -4.72
N LEU A 289 28.08 -27.62 -4.70
CA LEU A 289 28.88 -26.75 -3.84
C LEU A 289 28.75 -27.13 -2.35
N LEU A 290 27.53 -27.33 -1.85
CA LEU A 290 27.28 -27.73 -0.46
C LEU A 290 27.92 -29.07 -0.09
N LYS A 291 28.13 -29.98 -1.05
CA LYS A 291 28.84 -31.25 -0.85
C LYS A 291 30.36 -31.12 -0.99
N ILE A 292 30.82 -30.25 -1.88
CA ILE A 292 32.25 -30.03 -2.15
C ILE A 292 32.93 -29.32 -0.98
N PHE A 293 32.27 -28.35 -0.34
CA PHE A 293 32.84 -27.60 0.79
C PHE A 293 33.36 -28.50 1.95
N PRO A 294 32.56 -29.40 2.56
CA PRO A 294 33.05 -30.26 3.63
C PRO A 294 34.16 -31.20 3.14
N LEU A 295 34.06 -31.71 1.90
CA LEU A 295 35.07 -32.60 1.31
C LEU A 295 36.44 -31.90 1.18
N ILE A 296 36.47 -30.65 0.70
CA ILE A 296 37.70 -29.86 0.61
C ILE A 296 38.26 -29.55 2.01
N SER A 297 37.41 -29.17 2.98
CA SER A 297 37.87 -28.91 4.35
C SER A 297 38.47 -30.14 5.03
N TYR A 298 37.95 -31.33 4.73
CA TYR A 298 38.47 -32.61 5.21
C TYR A 298 39.79 -32.97 4.52
N PHE A 299 39.84 -32.88 3.19
CA PHE A 299 41.04 -33.23 2.40
C PHE A 299 42.24 -32.34 2.73
N LEU A 300 42.02 -31.03 2.91
CA LEU A 300 43.07 -30.08 3.29
C LEU A 300 43.58 -30.27 4.74
N LYS A 301 43.06 -31.25 5.49
CA LYS A 301 43.39 -31.52 6.90
C LYS A 301 43.50 -30.22 7.70
N VAL A 302 42.40 -29.46 7.73
CA VAL A 302 42.32 -28.13 8.38
C VAL A 302 42.40 -28.30 9.91
N ASN A 303 43.62 -28.60 10.37
CA ASN A 303 43.99 -28.94 11.74
C ASN A 303 44.39 -27.69 12.54
N ALA A 304 44.57 -27.88 13.84
CA ALA A 304 44.57 -26.80 14.83
C ALA A 304 45.80 -25.85 14.82
N GLU A 305 46.81 -26.09 13.99
CA GLU A 305 48.12 -25.40 14.05
C GLU A 305 48.03 -23.89 13.78
N ASN A 306 47.07 -23.45 12.96
CA ASN A 306 46.75 -22.03 12.73
C ASN A 306 45.32 -21.71 13.19
N THR A 307 45.06 -21.79 14.50
CA THR A 307 43.73 -21.52 15.09
C THR A 307 43.62 -20.17 15.78
N ILE A 308 42.44 -19.57 15.66
CA ILE A 308 42.04 -18.37 16.38
C ILE A 308 41.18 -18.80 17.58
N TYR A 309 41.56 -18.35 18.76
CA TYR A 309 40.86 -18.61 20.01
C TYR A 309 39.92 -17.43 20.32
N PHE A 310 38.64 -17.71 20.52
CA PHE A 310 37.66 -16.75 21.03
C PHE A 310 37.18 -17.22 22.41
N GLU A 311 37.46 -16.46 23.45
CA GLU A 311 37.01 -16.75 24.80
C GLU A 311 35.70 -16.01 25.09
N ILE A 312 34.62 -16.75 25.37
CA ILE A 312 33.29 -16.20 25.67
C ILE A 312 32.80 -16.83 26.98
N GLY A 313 32.98 -16.11 28.08
CA GLY A 313 32.77 -16.65 29.42
C GLY A 313 33.75 -17.81 29.69
N SER A 314 33.26 -18.95 30.15
CA SER A 314 34.07 -20.15 30.41
C SER A 314 34.26 -21.07 29.20
N ARG A 315 33.93 -20.61 27.97
CA ARG A 315 34.06 -21.40 26.74
C ARG A 315 35.07 -20.80 25.78
N ILE A 316 36.05 -21.61 25.41
CA ILE A 316 37.03 -21.30 24.35
C ILE A 316 36.50 -21.90 23.03
N ILE A 317 36.22 -21.04 22.06
CA ILE A 317 35.86 -21.42 20.70
C ILE A 317 37.11 -21.34 19.84
N VAL A 318 37.50 -22.46 19.23
CA VAL A 318 38.72 -22.59 18.43
C VAL A 318 38.34 -22.71 16.95
N ILE A 319 38.69 -21.72 16.13
CA ILE A 319 38.37 -21.72 14.69
C ILE A 319 39.67 -21.67 13.87
N PRO A 320 39.97 -22.67 13.01
CA PRO A 320 41.11 -22.61 12.11
C PRO A 320 40.99 -21.43 11.14
N PHE A 321 42.04 -20.61 11.01
CA PHE A 321 42.06 -19.48 10.08
C PHE A 321 41.80 -19.91 8.63
N LEU A 322 42.37 -21.05 8.23
CA LEU A 322 42.17 -21.65 6.90
C LEU A 322 40.70 -22.04 6.64
N PHE A 323 39.93 -22.39 7.69
CA PHE A 323 38.49 -22.67 7.56
C PHE A 323 37.69 -21.38 7.27
N ILE A 324 38.03 -20.27 7.93
CA ILE A 324 37.40 -18.96 7.65
C ILE A 324 37.72 -18.53 6.22
N PHE A 325 38.98 -18.59 5.81
CA PHE A 325 39.40 -18.25 4.44
C PHE A 325 38.68 -19.10 3.38
N LEU A 326 38.61 -20.42 3.57
CA LEU A 326 37.90 -21.32 2.67
C LEU A 326 36.40 -21.02 2.61
N SER A 327 35.78 -20.73 3.76
CA SER A 327 34.35 -20.35 3.87
C SER A 327 34.05 -19.05 3.12
N CYS A 328 34.93 -18.05 3.22
CA CYS A 328 34.76 -16.77 2.54
C CYS A 328 34.89 -16.89 1.02
N ASN A 329 35.86 -17.67 0.53
CA ASN A 329 35.99 -17.94 -0.90
C ASN A 329 34.80 -18.75 -1.45
N TYR A 330 34.36 -19.77 -0.71
CA TYR A 330 33.17 -20.55 -1.05
C TYR A 330 31.92 -19.69 -1.16
N LEU A 331 31.71 -18.80 -0.17
CA LEU A 331 30.62 -17.84 -0.16
C LEU A 331 30.72 -16.89 -1.36
N LEU A 332 31.90 -16.36 -1.70
CA LEU A 332 32.09 -15.53 -2.89
C LEU A 332 31.66 -16.24 -4.20
N VAL A 333 32.01 -17.53 -4.35
CA VAL A 333 31.59 -18.34 -5.52
C VAL A 333 30.07 -18.51 -5.56
N PHE A 334 29.44 -18.83 -4.42
CA PHE A 334 27.97 -18.92 -4.33
C PHE A 334 27.29 -17.59 -4.71
N LEU A 335 27.82 -16.47 -4.22
CA LEU A 335 27.30 -15.13 -4.49
C LEU A 335 27.41 -14.74 -5.98
N LEU A 336 28.53 -15.08 -6.63
CA LEU A 336 28.75 -14.86 -8.05
C LEU A 336 27.76 -15.68 -8.90
N LEU A 337 27.52 -16.94 -8.55
CA LEU A 337 26.54 -17.80 -9.23
C LEU A 337 25.11 -17.31 -9.04
N PHE A 338 24.75 -16.88 -7.83
CA PHE A 338 23.44 -16.27 -7.54
C PHE A 338 23.21 -15.01 -8.38
N TRP A 339 24.25 -14.18 -8.54
CA TRP A 339 24.20 -12.98 -9.39
C TRP A 339 24.06 -13.31 -10.88
N ILE A 340 24.82 -14.27 -11.41
CA ILE A 340 24.66 -14.77 -12.80
C ILE A 340 23.23 -15.27 -13.03
N TRP A 341 22.66 -16.02 -12.09
CA TRP A 341 21.30 -16.54 -12.18
C TRP A 341 20.24 -15.42 -12.21
N ILE A 342 20.41 -14.35 -11.42
CA ILE A 342 19.53 -13.16 -11.46
C ILE A 342 19.66 -12.39 -12.78
N ILE A 343 20.89 -12.17 -13.26
CA ILE A 343 21.13 -11.52 -14.56
C ILE A 343 20.45 -12.32 -15.67
N PHE A 344 20.64 -13.65 -15.68
CA PHE A 344 20.01 -14.52 -16.65
C PHE A 344 18.47 -14.44 -16.58
N TYR A 345 17.87 -14.48 -15.38
CA TYR A 345 16.43 -14.35 -15.22
C TYR A 345 15.91 -13.03 -15.81
N SER A 346 16.49 -11.90 -15.40
CA SER A 346 16.05 -10.55 -15.81
C SER A 346 16.23 -10.34 -17.32
N ALA A 347 17.39 -10.75 -17.87
CA ALA A 347 17.66 -10.67 -19.30
C ALA A 347 16.71 -11.56 -20.12
N ALA A 348 16.54 -12.84 -19.73
CA ALA A 348 15.64 -13.77 -20.40
C ALA A 348 14.19 -13.25 -20.38
N PHE A 349 13.73 -12.72 -19.25
CA PHE A 349 12.41 -12.10 -19.13
C PHE A 349 12.25 -10.92 -20.10
N GLU A 350 13.24 -10.01 -20.16
CA GLU A 350 13.13 -8.84 -21.03
C GLU A 350 13.15 -9.16 -22.54
N THR A 351 13.72 -10.30 -22.97
CA THR A 351 13.71 -10.71 -24.40
C THR A 351 12.30 -10.80 -25.00
N PHE A 352 11.29 -11.13 -24.21
CA PHE A 352 9.89 -11.13 -24.64
C PHE A 352 9.09 -9.94 -24.08
N SER A 353 9.39 -9.50 -22.85
CA SER A 353 8.63 -8.44 -22.15
C SER A 353 8.74 -7.09 -22.83
N SER A 354 9.96 -6.58 -23.05
CA SER A 354 10.17 -5.25 -23.62
C SER A 354 9.62 -5.14 -25.06
N PRO A 355 9.91 -6.07 -25.99
CA PRO A 355 9.36 -6.01 -27.35
C PRO A 355 7.84 -6.23 -27.42
N TYR A 356 7.24 -6.94 -26.46
CA TYR A 356 5.78 -7.04 -26.34
C TYR A 356 5.18 -5.71 -25.91
N LYS A 357 5.70 -5.10 -24.83
CA LYS A 357 5.27 -3.81 -24.30
C LYS A 357 5.27 -2.73 -25.38
N SER A 358 6.40 -2.54 -26.05
CA SER A 358 6.57 -1.48 -27.04
C SER A 358 5.65 -1.68 -28.23
N LYS A 359 5.68 -2.86 -28.85
CA LYS A 359 4.95 -3.13 -30.09
C LYS A 359 3.42 -3.14 -29.90
N MET A 360 2.92 -3.62 -28.75
CA MET A 360 1.48 -3.54 -28.45
C MET A 360 1.05 -2.10 -28.18
N SER A 361 1.82 -1.35 -27.38
CA SER A 361 1.52 0.06 -27.07
C SER A 361 1.51 0.92 -28.34
N GLU A 362 2.52 0.77 -29.19
CA GLU A 362 2.65 1.45 -30.48
C GLU A 362 1.47 1.14 -31.39
N LYS A 363 1.15 -0.14 -31.65
CA LYS A 363 0.05 -0.50 -32.55
C LYS A 363 -1.33 -0.04 -32.06
N ILE A 364 -1.57 -0.08 -30.74
CA ILE A 364 -2.84 0.41 -30.18
C ILE A 364 -2.89 1.93 -30.25
N PHE A 365 -1.76 2.62 -30.04
CA PHE A 365 -1.66 4.06 -30.26
C PHE A 365 -1.93 4.44 -31.72
N THR A 366 -1.28 3.82 -32.70
CA THR A 366 -1.50 4.08 -34.14
C THR A 366 -2.94 3.79 -34.58
N PHE A 367 -3.61 2.80 -33.99
CA PHE A 367 -5.02 2.53 -34.25
C PHE A 367 -5.94 3.68 -33.81
N ILE A 368 -5.61 4.34 -32.70
CA ILE A 368 -6.37 5.48 -32.16
C ILE A 368 -5.98 6.78 -32.89
N ASN A 369 -4.67 7.01 -33.06
CA ASN A 369 -4.07 8.19 -33.67
C ASN A 369 -3.98 8.06 -35.21
N LYS A 370 -5.13 8.20 -35.88
CA LYS A 370 -5.23 8.06 -37.35
C LYS A 370 -4.63 9.20 -38.20
N ARG A 371 -4.09 10.28 -37.60
CA ARG A 371 -3.73 11.52 -38.31
C ARG A 371 -2.30 12.02 -38.10
N ASP A 372 -1.44 11.24 -37.45
CA ASP A 372 0.00 11.52 -37.25
C ASP A 372 0.36 12.86 -36.57
N THR A 373 -0.62 13.62 -36.05
CA THR A 373 -0.38 14.90 -35.34
C THR A 373 0.17 14.72 -33.93
N LEU A 374 0.13 13.48 -33.42
CA LEU A 374 0.70 13.05 -32.14
C LEU A 374 1.82 12.04 -32.37
N ILE A 375 2.94 12.26 -31.68
CA ILE A 375 4.13 11.41 -31.72
C ILE A 375 4.17 10.56 -30.45
N TYR A 376 4.34 9.25 -30.61
CA TYR A 376 4.53 8.30 -29.51
C TYR A 376 6.00 7.92 -29.35
N LYS A 377 6.49 7.95 -28.11
CA LYS A 377 7.81 7.44 -27.70
C LYS A 377 7.63 6.47 -26.53
N ASN A 378 7.99 5.21 -26.73
CA ASN A 378 7.88 4.18 -25.70
C ASN A 378 8.73 4.51 -24.45
N ASN A 379 9.98 4.93 -24.69
CA ASN A 379 10.93 5.37 -23.66
C ASN A 379 11.26 6.85 -23.88
N SER A 380 11.33 7.62 -22.80
CA SER A 380 11.73 9.03 -22.81
C SER A 380 13.27 9.18 -22.87
N SER A 381 13.76 10.21 -23.57
CA SER A 381 15.17 10.61 -23.44
C SER A 381 15.45 11.22 -22.06
N VAL A 382 16.74 11.35 -21.69
CA VAL A 382 17.14 12.05 -20.44
C VAL A 382 16.61 13.50 -20.42
N LEU A 383 16.53 14.15 -21.58
CA LEU A 383 15.96 15.49 -21.72
C LEU A 383 14.44 15.50 -21.53
N ASP A 384 13.72 14.54 -22.11
CA ASP A 384 12.28 14.37 -21.92
C ASP A 384 11.93 14.14 -20.44
N ALA A 385 12.70 13.28 -19.74
CA ALA A 385 12.53 13.02 -18.31
C ALA A 385 12.76 14.29 -17.46
N LYS A 386 13.80 15.09 -17.78
CA LYS A 386 14.04 16.38 -17.13
C LYS A 386 12.90 17.38 -17.38
N ASN A 387 12.35 17.42 -18.59
CA ASN A 387 11.20 18.26 -18.93
C ASN A 387 9.93 17.84 -18.17
N ILE A 388 9.76 16.55 -17.89
CA ILE A 388 8.67 16.01 -17.08
C ILE A 388 8.85 16.37 -15.61
N ILE A 389 10.04 16.22 -15.03
CA ILE A 389 10.34 16.66 -13.65
C ILE A 389 10.03 18.15 -13.50
N ASN A 390 10.56 19.01 -14.38
CA ASN A 390 10.26 20.44 -14.39
C ASN A 390 8.75 20.74 -14.50
N SER A 391 8.02 19.96 -15.30
CA SER A 391 6.57 20.11 -15.47
C SER A 391 5.79 19.63 -14.24
N PHE A 392 6.24 18.56 -13.59
CA PHE A 392 5.67 18.01 -12.37
C PHE A 392 5.87 18.97 -11.19
N ASP A 393 7.07 19.52 -11.03
CA ASP A 393 7.35 20.55 -10.02
C ASP A 393 6.54 21.83 -10.28
N ARG A 394 6.52 22.33 -11.53
CA ARG A 394 5.72 23.51 -11.92
C ARG A 394 4.22 23.29 -11.74
N SER A 395 3.72 22.05 -11.84
CA SER A 395 2.31 21.75 -11.56
C SER A 395 1.89 22.00 -10.11
N GLN A 396 2.85 21.97 -9.16
CA GLN A 396 2.60 22.14 -7.72
C GLN A 396 1.56 21.17 -7.10
N LEU A 397 1.19 20.08 -7.81
CA LEU A 397 0.19 19.11 -7.35
C LEU A 397 0.60 18.33 -6.09
N PHE A 398 1.91 18.09 -5.93
CA PHE A 398 2.47 17.21 -4.91
C PHE A 398 3.58 17.90 -4.08
N GLN A 399 3.26 19.05 -3.47
CA GLN A 399 4.20 19.88 -2.69
C GLN A 399 4.40 19.41 -1.22
N GLY A 400 4.19 18.12 -0.93
CA GLY A 400 4.33 17.55 0.41
C GLY A 400 5.77 17.65 0.97
N ILE A 401 5.92 17.29 2.25
CA ILE A 401 7.21 17.29 2.98
C ILE A 401 8.29 16.48 2.25
N ILE A 402 7.86 15.42 1.55
CA ILE A 402 8.71 14.52 0.76
C ILE A 402 8.49 14.84 -0.72
N LYS A 403 9.41 15.60 -1.32
CA LYS A 403 9.43 15.83 -2.78
C LYS A 403 10.01 14.62 -3.50
N PRO A 404 9.47 14.21 -4.66
CA PRO A 404 10.08 13.17 -5.45
C PRO A 404 11.44 13.64 -5.99
N ASN A 405 12.42 12.75 -5.99
CA ASN A 405 13.76 12.99 -6.53
C ASN A 405 14.11 12.03 -7.68
N ASN A 406 13.20 11.12 -8.02
CA ASN A 406 13.29 10.20 -9.13
C ASN A 406 11.90 10.11 -9.80
N ILE A 407 11.83 10.27 -11.12
CA ILE A 407 10.58 10.08 -11.89
C ILE A 407 10.87 9.11 -13.03
N ILE A 408 10.21 7.95 -12.98
CA ILE A 408 10.24 6.95 -14.03
C ILE A 408 9.08 7.23 -14.98
N GLN A 409 9.37 7.36 -16.28
CA GLN A 409 8.41 7.74 -17.31
C GLN A 409 8.35 6.68 -18.42
N ASN A 410 7.13 6.30 -18.82
CA ASN A 410 6.86 5.42 -19.96
C ASN A 410 5.73 5.99 -20.84
N ASN A 411 5.63 5.54 -22.08
CA ASN A 411 4.51 5.85 -23.00
C ASN A 411 4.30 7.37 -23.17
N TYR A 412 5.34 8.08 -23.58
CA TYR A 412 5.29 9.52 -23.79
C TYR A 412 4.61 9.83 -25.13
N ILE A 413 3.53 10.60 -25.09
CA ILE A 413 2.80 11.10 -26.26
C ILE A 413 2.86 12.62 -26.23
N TYR A 414 3.19 13.25 -27.35
CA TYR A 414 3.17 14.71 -27.49
C TYR A 414 2.83 15.14 -28.91
N GLY A 415 2.29 16.34 -29.07
CA GLY A 415 1.93 16.92 -30.36
C GLY A 415 0.70 17.79 -30.25
N ARG A 416 0.00 18.01 -31.37
CA ARG A 416 -1.20 18.85 -31.42
C ARG A 416 -2.46 18.02 -31.59
N LEU A 417 -3.43 18.17 -30.68
CA LEU A 417 -4.74 17.54 -30.73
C LEU A 417 -5.82 18.63 -30.69
N SER A 418 -6.72 18.63 -31.67
CA SER A 418 -7.82 19.62 -31.78
C SER A 418 -7.35 21.08 -31.62
N GLY A 419 -6.19 21.41 -32.19
CA GLY A 419 -5.55 22.73 -32.11
C GLY A 419 -4.70 22.98 -30.86
N VAL A 420 -4.80 22.14 -29.82
CA VAL A 420 -4.11 22.29 -28.54
C VAL A 420 -2.81 21.49 -28.51
N ASP A 421 -1.72 22.12 -28.06
CA ASP A 421 -0.46 21.43 -27.82
C ASP A 421 -0.53 20.63 -26.51
N ILE A 422 -0.41 19.30 -26.61
CA ILE A 422 -0.56 18.35 -25.50
C ILE A 422 0.71 17.52 -25.27
N HIS A 423 0.93 17.17 -24.02
CA HIS A 423 1.96 16.24 -23.56
C HIS A 423 1.32 15.27 -22.55
N PHE A 424 1.58 13.98 -22.70
CA PHE A 424 1.01 12.91 -21.90
C PHE A 424 2.06 11.85 -21.61
N SER A 425 2.03 11.27 -20.41
CA SER A 425 2.89 10.13 -20.04
C SER A 425 2.30 9.34 -18.88
N ASN A 426 2.68 8.06 -18.77
CA ASN A 426 2.54 7.32 -17.52
C ASN A 426 3.82 7.56 -16.69
N ILE A 427 3.65 8.08 -15.47
CA ILE A 427 4.75 8.40 -14.56
C ILE A 427 4.62 7.67 -13.23
N ARG A 428 5.78 7.37 -12.66
CA ARG A 428 5.94 6.93 -11.27
C ARG A 428 6.95 7.86 -10.62
N ALA A 429 6.44 8.75 -9.78
CA ALA A 429 7.24 9.70 -9.01
C ALA A 429 7.58 9.09 -7.65
N GLU A 430 8.86 8.95 -7.37
CA GLU A 430 9.41 8.30 -6.18
C GLU A 430 10.32 9.27 -5.43
N SER A 431 10.34 9.15 -4.10
CA SER A 431 11.34 9.79 -3.26
C SER A 431 12.24 8.76 -2.60
N GLU A 432 13.52 8.81 -2.98
CA GLU A 432 14.60 8.03 -2.39
C GLU A 432 15.13 8.74 -1.13
N LEU A 433 14.90 8.14 0.04
CA LEU A 433 15.50 8.62 1.28
C LEU A 433 16.98 8.21 1.37
N LYS A 434 17.88 9.21 1.24
CA LYS A 434 19.32 9.02 1.50
C LYS A 434 19.60 9.21 2.99
N HIS A 435 19.75 8.11 3.71
CA HIS A 435 20.10 8.14 5.13
C HIS A 435 21.62 8.22 5.37
N SER A 436 22.05 9.18 6.20
CA SER A 436 23.47 9.46 6.48
C SER A 436 24.19 8.39 7.31
N TRP A 437 23.46 7.54 8.05
CA TRP A 437 24.06 6.42 8.81
C TRP A 437 24.69 5.34 7.92
N ARG A 438 24.52 5.43 6.59
CA ARG A 438 25.06 4.47 5.61
C ARG A 438 26.51 4.75 5.22
N ASN A 439 27.02 5.96 5.40
CA ASN A 439 28.39 6.33 5.05
C ASN A 439 29.47 5.37 5.63
N PRO A 440 29.41 4.91 6.89
CA PRO A 440 30.36 3.90 7.42
C PRO A 440 30.16 2.46 6.88
N LEU A 441 29.11 2.22 6.07
CA LEU A 441 28.81 0.93 5.43
C LEU A 441 29.08 0.94 3.93
N ASP A 442 29.50 2.08 3.37
CA ASP A 442 29.92 2.18 1.99
C ASP A 442 31.35 1.63 1.84
N ILE A 443 31.59 0.95 0.72
CA ILE A 443 32.84 0.22 0.48
C ILE A 443 33.91 1.27 0.15
N PRO A 444 34.96 1.45 0.97
CA PRO A 444 36.05 2.37 0.63
C PRO A 444 36.74 1.87 -0.63
N SER A 445 37.02 2.76 -1.58
CA SER A 445 37.87 2.44 -2.72
C SER A 445 39.24 2.00 -2.20
N VAL A 446 39.57 0.72 -2.38
CA VAL A 446 40.76 0.10 -1.78
C VAL A 446 42.03 0.82 -2.21
N THR A 447 42.61 1.60 -1.29
CA THR A 447 43.94 2.18 -1.46
C THR A 447 44.95 1.05 -1.31
N ILE A 448 45.51 0.57 -2.44
CA ILE A 448 46.47 -0.53 -2.46
C ILE A 448 47.77 -0.07 -1.78
N LEU A 449 47.94 -0.44 -0.52
CA LEU A 449 49.21 -0.29 0.20
C LEU A 449 50.25 -1.21 -0.46
N ARG A 450 51.26 -0.61 -1.10
CA ARG A 450 52.44 -1.34 -1.56
C ARG A 450 53.16 -1.93 -0.36
N ALA A 451 53.14 -3.25 -0.24
CA ALA A 451 53.87 -3.99 0.79
C ALA A 451 55.23 -4.42 0.25
N GLU A 452 56.27 -3.62 0.48
CA GLU A 452 57.66 -4.04 0.30
C GLU A 452 58.29 -4.38 1.66
N THR A 453 58.70 -5.66 1.79
CA THR A 453 59.64 -6.23 2.79
C THR A 453 59.16 -6.63 4.21
N ILE A 454 59.97 -7.51 4.84
CA ILE A 454 60.08 -7.90 6.28
C ILE A 454 59.17 -9.04 6.79
N TYR A 455 59.66 -10.29 6.73
CA TYR A 455 59.03 -11.53 7.25
C TYR A 455 58.67 -11.55 8.76
N SER A 456 57.92 -12.60 9.15
CA SER A 456 57.57 -13.09 10.51
C SER A 456 56.49 -12.38 11.34
N GLY A 457 56.20 -11.08 11.14
CA GLY A 457 55.01 -10.42 11.73
C GLY A 457 53.70 -10.67 10.96
N TRP A 458 53.74 -11.44 9.87
CA TRP A 458 52.78 -11.31 8.77
C TRP A 458 51.39 -11.87 9.02
N TYR A 459 51.21 -12.95 9.80
CA TYR A 459 49.86 -13.51 9.96
C TYR A 459 48.90 -12.54 10.64
N LEU A 460 49.33 -11.86 11.72
CA LEU A 460 48.51 -10.87 12.40
C LEU A 460 48.33 -9.61 11.54
N LEU A 461 49.39 -9.14 10.87
CA LEU A 461 49.31 -7.94 10.02
C LEU A 461 48.41 -8.18 8.80
N TYR A 462 48.60 -9.27 8.06
CA TYR A 462 47.79 -9.69 6.91
C TYR A 462 46.34 -10.00 7.31
N PHE A 463 46.12 -10.59 8.48
CA PHE A 463 44.79 -10.77 9.07
C PHE A 463 44.11 -9.41 9.30
N CYS A 464 44.77 -8.47 9.98
CA CYS A 464 44.21 -7.15 10.27
C CYS A 464 44.04 -6.23 9.05
N THR A 465 44.90 -6.36 8.03
CA THR A 465 44.93 -5.45 6.86
C THR A 465 44.18 -5.96 5.62
N LEU A 466 44.06 -7.27 5.44
CA LEU A 466 43.42 -7.87 4.26
C LEU A 466 42.26 -8.78 4.62
N VAL A 467 42.45 -9.77 5.48
CA VAL A 467 41.42 -10.81 5.69
C VAL A 467 40.25 -10.29 6.51
N LEU A 468 40.49 -9.60 7.62
CA LEU A 468 39.44 -9.06 8.48
C LEU A 468 38.61 -7.98 7.75
N PRO A 469 39.19 -6.99 7.04
CA PRO A 469 38.41 -6.10 6.18
C PRO A 469 37.61 -6.84 5.10
N PHE A 470 38.16 -7.90 4.50
CA PHE A 470 37.48 -8.71 3.49
C PHE A 470 36.32 -9.54 4.06
N THR A 471 36.43 -10.12 5.27
CA THR A 471 35.32 -10.83 5.90
C THR A 471 34.22 -9.88 6.35
N PHE A 472 34.56 -8.69 6.85
CA PHE A 472 33.59 -7.61 7.11
C PHE A 472 32.87 -7.17 5.82
N TYR A 473 33.61 -6.93 4.72
CA TYR A 473 33.02 -6.64 3.40
C TYR A 473 32.02 -7.72 2.96
N LEU A 474 32.43 -8.99 3.06
CA LEU A 474 31.62 -10.13 2.63
C LEU A 474 30.35 -10.28 3.49
N PHE A 475 30.46 -10.05 4.80
CA PHE A 475 29.33 -10.00 5.73
C PHE A 475 28.33 -8.90 5.34
N PHE A 476 28.80 -7.68 5.06
CA PHE A 476 27.92 -6.59 4.63
C PHE A 476 27.24 -6.87 3.28
N LEU A 477 27.96 -7.49 2.33
CA LEU A 477 27.40 -7.89 1.04
C LEU A 477 26.28 -8.95 1.23
N VAL A 478 26.50 -9.96 2.08
CA VAL A 478 25.44 -10.94 2.45
C VAL A 478 24.25 -10.25 3.11
N PHE A 479 24.47 -9.32 4.05
CA PHE A 479 23.38 -8.57 4.70
C PHE A 479 22.53 -7.78 3.69
N ARG A 480 23.17 -7.10 2.73
CA ARG A 480 22.47 -6.39 1.63
C ARG A 480 21.66 -7.36 0.76
N LEU A 481 22.16 -8.58 0.52
CA LEU A 481 21.43 -9.61 -0.25
C LEU A 481 20.24 -10.19 0.50
N ILE A 482 20.37 -10.48 1.80
CA ILE A 482 19.25 -10.95 2.64
C ILE A 482 18.06 -10.00 2.55
N LYS A 483 18.32 -8.69 2.50
CA LYS A 483 17.28 -7.66 2.36
C LYS A 483 16.50 -7.75 1.04
N ILE A 484 17.17 -8.04 -0.09
CA ILE A 484 16.53 -8.04 -1.41
C ILE A 484 15.97 -9.41 -1.83
N ILE A 485 16.41 -10.51 -1.21
CA ILE A 485 15.90 -11.87 -1.44
C ILE A 485 14.35 -11.93 -1.44
N PRO A 486 13.61 -11.34 -0.48
CA PRO A 486 12.15 -11.34 -0.50
C PRO A 486 11.54 -10.69 -1.77
N TYR A 487 12.15 -9.63 -2.30
CA TYR A 487 11.71 -8.98 -3.55
C TYR A 487 11.97 -9.86 -4.78
N ILE A 488 13.17 -10.45 -4.87
CA ILE A 488 13.57 -11.38 -5.95
C ILE A 488 12.63 -12.58 -5.99
N PHE A 489 12.51 -13.31 -4.88
CA PHE A 489 11.73 -14.55 -4.84
C PHE A 489 10.22 -14.29 -4.98
N SER A 490 9.67 -13.22 -4.38
CA SER A 490 8.26 -12.88 -4.59
C SER A 490 7.97 -12.45 -6.04
N GLY A 491 8.90 -11.75 -6.70
CA GLY A 491 8.82 -11.43 -8.13
C GLY A 491 8.78 -12.70 -8.99
N ILE A 492 9.74 -13.61 -8.79
CA ILE A 492 9.83 -14.89 -9.51
C ILE A 492 8.58 -15.73 -9.28
N LEU A 493 8.17 -15.95 -8.02
CA LEU A 493 6.97 -16.74 -7.68
C LEU A 493 5.67 -16.14 -8.28
N GLN A 494 5.62 -14.82 -8.45
CA GLN A 494 4.48 -14.15 -9.10
C GLN A 494 4.61 -14.08 -10.63
N GLY A 495 5.71 -14.52 -11.24
CA GLY A 495 5.96 -14.43 -12.67
C GLY A 495 6.18 -12.99 -13.17
N LYS A 496 6.71 -12.11 -12.31
CA LYS A 496 7.01 -10.70 -12.60
C LYS A 496 8.49 -10.51 -12.93
N ASN A 497 8.82 -9.49 -13.71
CA ASN A 497 10.23 -9.14 -13.93
C ASN A 497 10.89 -8.71 -12.61
N ILE A 498 12.20 -8.97 -12.51
CA ILE A 498 13.07 -8.39 -11.48
C ILE A 498 13.77 -7.19 -12.11
N ASP A 499 13.61 -6.01 -11.52
CA ASP A 499 14.37 -4.83 -11.93
C ASP A 499 15.83 -4.98 -11.50
N TYR A 500 16.70 -5.25 -12.48
CA TYR A 500 18.14 -5.34 -12.25
C TYR A 500 18.74 -4.03 -11.73
N LYS A 501 18.20 -2.85 -12.11
CA LYS A 501 18.71 -1.57 -11.60
C LYS A 501 18.45 -1.42 -10.10
N LYS A 502 17.31 -1.94 -9.63
CA LYS A 502 17.00 -2.01 -8.20
C LYS A 502 17.93 -3.00 -7.48
N PHE A 503 18.21 -4.16 -8.08
CA PHE A 503 19.21 -5.09 -7.53
C PHE A 503 20.59 -4.44 -7.39
N GLU A 504 21.05 -3.79 -8.45
CA GLU A 504 22.33 -3.09 -8.50
C GLU A 504 22.40 -1.93 -7.49
N ALA A 505 21.30 -1.18 -7.33
CA ALA A 505 21.17 -0.10 -6.36
C ALA A 505 21.29 -0.61 -4.92
N GLU A 506 20.48 -1.60 -4.52
CA GLU A 506 20.43 -2.08 -3.14
C GLU A 506 21.67 -2.89 -2.74
N VAL A 507 22.23 -3.69 -3.66
CA VAL A 507 23.33 -4.62 -3.37
C VAL A 507 24.70 -3.96 -3.53
N PHE A 508 24.99 -3.37 -4.70
CA PHE A 508 26.32 -2.79 -4.96
C PHE A 508 26.41 -1.36 -4.42
N ARG A 509 25.46 -0.48 -4.78
CA ARG A 509 25.48 0.93 -4.41
C ARG A 509 25.01 1.25 -2.98
N ASN A 510 24.60 0.23 -2.19
CA ASN A 510 24.07 0.40 -0.82
C ASN A 510 22.85 1.35 -0.73
N GLN A 511 22.17 1.59 -1.85
CA GLN A 511 21.07 2.55 -1.95
C GLN A 511 19.82 1.89 -1.39
N PHE A 512 19.38 2.34 -0.22
CA PHE A 512 18.16 1.84 0.40
C PHE A 512 16.91 2.38 -0.33
N THR A 513 16.52 1.76 -1.44
CA THR A 513 15.32 2.09 -2.21
C THR A 513 14.03 1.58 -1.54
N ARG A 514 13.79 2.04 -0.29
CA ARG A 514 12.40 2.36 0.11
C ARG A 514 12.03 3.68 -0.56
N ALA A 515 11.82 3.60 -1.87
CA ALA A 515 11.11 4.62 -2.62
C ALA A 515 9.70 4.74 -2.03
N SER A 516 9.40 5.86 -1.36
CA SER A 516 8.01 6.21 -1.11
C SER A 516 7.45 6.71 -2.45
N VAL A 517 6.50 5.96 -3.03
CA VAL A 517 5.77 6.41 -4.21
C VAL A 517 4.96 7.65 -3.81
N VAL A 518 5.32 8.80 -4.39
CA VAL A 518 4.63 10.08 -4.18
C VAL A 518 3.40 10.15 -5.09
N PHE A 519 3.54 9.68 -6.33
CA PHE A 519 2.45 9.55 -7.29
C PHE A 519 2.74 8.40 -8.27
N LYS A 520 1.69 7.67 -8.67
CA LYS A 520 1.74 6.69 -9.76
C LYS A 520 0.50 6.81 -10.61
N GLY A 521 0.68 7.02 -11.91
CA GLY A 521 -0.41 7.11 -12.87
C GLY A 521 -0.09 8.06 -14.00
N PHE A 522 -1.14 8.60 -14.61
CA PHE A 522 -1.02 9.41 -15.82
C PHE A 522 -0.79 10.87 -15.47
N PHE A 523 0.16 11.49 -16.16
CA PHE A 523 0.43 12.92 -16.08
C PHE A 523 0.27 13.54 -17.46
N PHE A 524 -0.69 14.46 -17.53
CA PHE A 524 -1.08 15.20 -18.72
C PHE A 524 -0.80 16.69 -18.51
N LYS A 525 -0.36 17.35 -19.57
CA LYS A 525 -0.01 18.77 -19.61
C LYS A 525 -0.50 19.32 -20.94
N ALA A 526 -1.26 20.40 -20.90
CA ALA A 526 -1.69 21.13 -22.09
C ALA A 526 -1.61 22.63 -21.86
N LYS A 527 -1.64 23.38 -22.95
CA LYS A 527 -1.86 24.83 -22.87
C LYS A 527 -3.30 25.12 -22.42
N PHE A 528 -3.47 26.11 -21.57
CA PHE A 528 -4.76 26.63 -21.11
C PHE A 528 -4.97 28.02 -21.70
N ASN A 529 -6.14 28.27 -22.29
CA ASN A 529 -6.40 29.50 -23.07
C ASN A 529 -6.73 30.73 -22.19
N LYS A 530 -6.17 30.78 -20.98
CA LYS A 530 -6.22 31.91 -20.04
C LYS A 530 -4.82 32.10 -19.47
N ASN A 531 -4.37 33.35 -19.38
CA ASN A 531 -3.10 33.70 -18.74
C ASN A 531 -3.35 34.01 -17.27
N LEU A 532 -2.85 33.18 -16.36
CA LEU A 532 -3.15 33.24 -14.93
C LEU A 532 -2.01 33.88 -14.15
N ARG A 533 -2.37 34.69 -13.14
CA ARG A 533 -1.41 35.39 -12.26
C ARG A 533 -1.14 34.62 -10.97
N THR A 534 -2.09 33.80 -10.55
CA THR A 534 -2.03 32.95 -9.35
C THR A 534 -2.25 31.48 -9.69
N VAL A 535 -1.87 30.61 -8.75
CA VAL A 535 -2.01 29.16 -8.93
C VAL A 535 -3.33 28.70 -8.33
N THR A 536 -4.10 27.93 -9.10
CA THR A 536 -5.30 27.23 -8.64
C THR A 536 -5.08 25.72 -8.72
N ILE A 537 -5.32 25.00 -7.61
CA ILE A 537 -5.15 23.55 -7.49
C ILE A 537 -6.49 22.92 -7.06
N VAL A 538 -6.94 21.94 -7.83
CA VAL A 538 -8.08 21.08 -7.53
C VAL A 538 -7.54 19.71 -7.08
N GLN A 539 -7.82 19.33 -5.84
CA GLN A 539 -7.48 18.01 -5.30
C GLN A 539 -8.74 17.15 -5.11
N PRO A 540 -8.65 15.83 -5.30
CA PRO A 540 -9.75 14.92 -5.05
C PRO A 540 -10.02 14.77 -3.55
N LYS A 541 -11.30 14.69 -3.16
CA LYS A 541 -11.71 14.27 -1.82
C LYS A 541 -11.63 12.75 -1.74
N PHE A 542 -10.67 12.25 -0.98
CA PHE A 542 -10.38 10.82 -0.85
C PHE A 542 -11.57 10.04 -0.28
N ILE A 543 -11.90 8.92 -0.94
CA ILE A 543 -12.88 7.95 -0.43
C ILE A 543 -12.18 6.83 0.36
N ASN A 544 -10.94 6.48 0.05
CA ASN A 544 -10.11 5.57 0.85
C ASN A 544 -8.59 5.74 0.60
N ALA A 545 -7.82 5.74 1.70
CA ALA A 545 -6.37 5.46 1.84
C ALA A 545 -5.26 6.47 1.43
N ASN A 546 -4.17 6.36 2.20
CA ASN A 546 -2.78 6.85 2.07
C ASN A 546 -2.46 8.37 2.05
N ILE A 547 -2.19 8.83 3.29
CA ILE A 547 -1.54 10.07 3.69
C ILE A 547 -0.26 10.34 2.88
N ASN A 548 -0.26 11.40 2.06
CA ASN A 548 0.94 12.18 1.69
C ASN A 548 0.64 13.57 1.06
N THR A 549 -0.62 13.98 0.94
CA THR A 549 -1.06 15.18 0.21
C THR A 549 -1.28 16.44 1.07
N ILE A 550 -1.07 16.36 2.39
CA ILE A 550 -1.32 17.49 3.31
C ILE A 550 -0.05 18.30 3.54
N ASN A 551 0.26 19.19 2.59
CA ASN A 551 0.90 20.50 2.80
C ASN A 551 1.06 21.21 1.44
N LEU A 552 0.03 21.91 0.95
CA LEU A 552 0.10 22.70 -0.30
C LEU A 552 0.79 24.08 -0.11
N GLY A 553 1.67 24.20 0.88
CA GLY A 553 2.19 25.49 1.33
C GLY A 553 1.09 26.38 1.94
N LYS A 554 1.25 27.70 1.85
CA LYS A 554 0.37 28.72 2.47
C LYS A 554 -0.97 28.95 1.72
N LYS A 555 -1.37 28.05 0.81
CA LYS A 555 -2.54 28.25 -0.06
C LYS A 555 -3.86 28.16 0.69
N GLN A 556 -4.76 29.11 0.41
CA GLN A 556 -6.07 29.17 1.06
C GLN A 556 -7.05 28.17 0.43
N ILE A 557 -7.95 27.63 1.25
CA ILE A 557 -9.06 26.78 0.78
C ILE A 557 -10.14 27.66 0.18
N ILE A 558 -10.51 27.38 -1.07
CA ILE A 558 -11.47 28.17 -1.83
C ILE A 558 -12.78 27.39 -1.90
N LYS A 559 -13.82 27.96 -1.28
CA LYS A 559 -15.20 27.42 -1.37
C LYS A 559 -15.85 27.92 -2.66
N LEU A 560 -16.28 26.95 -3.47
CA LEU A 560 -17.05 27.16 -4.69
C LEU A 560 -18.52 26.77 -4.44
N GLU A 561 -19.41 27.32 -5.25
CA GLU A 561 -20.87 27.21 -5.05
C GLU A 561 -21.48 25.94 -5.67
N ASP A 562 -20.72 25.23 -6.51
CA ASP A 562 -21.15 23.97 -7.15
C ASP A 562 -21.14 22.79 -6.14
N PRO A 563 -22.30 22.21 -5.80
CA PRO A 563 -22.40 21.17 -4.78
C PRO A 563 -21.92 19.79 -5.28
N GLU A 564 -22.04 19.48 -6.57
CA GLU A 564 -21.58 18.20 -7.13
C GLU A 564 -20.06 18.22 -7.32
N PHE A 565 -19.47 19.33 -7.73
CA PHE A 565 -18.02 19.51 -7.73
C PHE A 565 -17.45 19.48 -6.31
N ALA A 566 -18.07 20.21 -5.37
CA ALA A 566 -17.64 20.22 -3.98
C ALA A 566 -17.77 18.84 -3.27
N LYS A 567 -18.56 17.91 -3.79
CA LYS A 567 -18.62 16.52 -3.31
C LYS A 567 -17.36 15.73 -3.64
N PHE A 568 -16.79 15.94 -4.84
CA PHE A 568 -15.63 15.19 -5.32
C PHE A 568 -14.29 15.88 -5.10
N PHE A 569 -14.26 17.22 -4.91
CA PHE A 569 -13.03 18.00 -4.91
C PHE A 569 -12.93 19.03 -3.78
N THR A 570 -11.69 19.38 -3.43
CA THR A 570 -11.30 20.54 -2.62
C THR A 570 -10.42 21.44 -3.48
N VAL A 571 -10.65 22.76 -3.44
CA VAL A 571 -9.86 23.74 -4.19
C VAL A 571 -8.97 24.53 -3.25
N TYR A 572 -7.73 24.71 -3.67
CA TYR A 572 -6.72 25.54 -3.04
C TYR A 572 -6.22 26.56 -4.05
N GLY A 573 -5.93 27.78 -3.62
CA GLY A 573 -5.29 28.76 -4.49
C GLY A 573 -4.67 29.91 -3.73
N ASP A 574 -4.00 30.81 -4.46
CA ASP A 574 -3.46 32.02 -3.86
C ASP A 574 -4.52 33.14 -3.83
N ASP A 575 -5.33 33.29 -4.88
CA ASP A 575 -6.44 34.25 -4.96
C ASP A 575 -7.83 33.61 -5.13
N GLN A 576 -8.84 34.19 -4.48
CA GLN A 576 -10.20 33.65 -4.43
C GLN A 576 -11.08 34.07 -5.64
N ILE A 577 -10.71 35.13 -6.36
CA ILE A 577 -11.44 35.66 -7.51
C ILE A 577 -10.96 34.96 -8.77
N GLU A 578 -9.65 34.89 -8.99
CA GLU A 578 -9.04 34.22 -10.14
C GLU A 578 -9.33 32.72 -10.13
N ALA A 579 -9.36 32.06 -8.98
CA ALA A 579 -9.77 30.64 -8.91
C ALA A 579 -11.21 30.40 -9.38
N ARG A 580 -12.16 31.31 -9.08
CA ARG A 580 -13.54 31.25 -9.59
C ARG A 580 -13.61 31.58 -11.08
N TYR A 581 -12.75 32.48 -11.55
CA TYR A 581 -12.62 32.78 -12.97
C TYR A 581 -12.03 31.61 -13.78
N VAL A 582 -11.07 30.86 -13.21
CA VAL A 582 -10.52 29.62 -13.78
C VAL A 582 -11.60 28.55 -13.81
N LEU A 583 -12.17 28.23 -12.64
CA LEU A 583 -13.16 27.18 -12.43
C LEU A 583 -14.58 27.70 -12.63
N SER A 584 -14.92 28.04 -13.88
CA SER A 584 -16.30 28.31 -14.25
C SER A 584 -17.19 27.07 -14.04
N THR A 585 -18.49 27.26 -13.82
CA THR A 585 -19.48 26.19 -13.70
C THR A 585 -19.35 25.14 -14.81
N ASN A 586 -19.29 25.59 -16.07
CA ASN A 586 -19.12 24.68 -17.20
C ASN A 586 -17.83 23.83 -17.16
N LEU A 587 -16.73 24.34 -16.59
CA LEU A 587 -15.50 23.56 -16.41
C LEU A 587 -15.61 22.63 -15.20
N MET A 588 -16.26 23.06 -14.11
CA MET A 588 -16.55 22.20 -12.95
C MET A 588 -17.42 21.01 -13.32
N ASP A 589 -18.52 21.22 -14.06
CA ASP A 589 -19.40 20.17 -14.60
C ASP A 589 -18.60 19.12 -15.40
N LYS A 590 -17.72 19.60 -16.29
CA LYS A 590 -16.85 18.75 -17.12
C LYS A 590 -15.86 17.94 -16.29
N ILE A 591 -15.21 18.56 -15.30
CA ILE A 591 -14.30 17.88 -14.38
C ILE A 591 -15.06 16.81 -13.57
N VAL A 592 -16.30 17.09 -13.13
CA VAL A 592 -17.18 16.12 -12.45
C VAL A 592 -17.56 14.96 -13.38
N ASN A 593 -17.97 15.25 -14.62
CA ASN A 593 -18.33 14.22 -15.59
C ASN A 593 -17.12 13.36 -15.97
N PHE A 594 -15.94 13.96 -16.13
CA PHE A 594 -14.68 13.25 -16.33
C PHE A 594 -14.30 12.40 -15.09
N ARG A 595 -14.52 12.88 -13.86
CA ARG A 595 -14.33 12.11 -12.62
C ARG A 595 -15.28 10.92 -12.48
N LYS A 596 -16.52 11.05 -12.98
CA LYS A 596 -17.51 9.97 -13.05
C LYS A 596 -17.12 8.94 -14.14
N LYS A 597 -16.69 9.40 -15.32
CA LYS A 597 -16.23 8.60 -16.47
C LYS A 597 -14.96 7.78 -16.17
N THR A 598 -13.97 8.39 -15.52
CA THR A 598 -12.71 7.74 -15.12
C THR A 598 -12.89 6.78 -13.93
N ASN A 599 -13.80 7.11 -13.01
CA ASN A 599 -13.90 6.59 -11.65
C ASN A 599 -12.57 6.54 -10.87
N ARG A 600 -11.61 7.42 -11.19
CA ARG A 600 -10.26 7.48 -10.58
C ARG A 600 -10.05 8.84 -9.92
N ASN A 601 -9.16 8.91 -8.94
CA ASN A 601 -8.78 10.20 -8.36
C ASN A 601 -8.03 11.02 -9.42
N ILE A 602 -8.44 12.29 -9.54
CA ILE A 602 -7.90 13.26 -10.49
C ILE A 602 -7.44 14.46 -9.69
N TYR A 603 -6.24 14.92 -9.97
CA TYR A 603 -5.67 16.17 -9.48
C TYR A 603 -5.51 17.11 -10.68
N ILE A 604 -5.86 18.38 -10.52
CA ILE A 604 -5.73 19.39 -11.58
C ILE A 604 -5.04 20.61 -11.01
N SER A 605 -4.12 21.19 -11.76
CA SER A 605 -3.50 22.47 -11.43
C SER A 605 -3.47 23.38 -12.63
N PHE A 606 -3.72 24.65 -12.37
CA PHE A 606 -3.66 25.74 -13.34
C PHE A 606 -2.56 26.69 -12.87
N VAL A 607 -1.52 26.82 -13.68
CA VAL A 607 -0.29 27.59 -13.38
C VAL A 607 0.13 28.31 -14.66
N ASP A 608 0.25 29.63 -14.59
CA ASP A 608 0.56 30.50 -15.73
C ASP A 608 -0.44 30.30 -16.90
N ASP A 609 0.02 29.87 -18.08
CA ASP A 609 -0.80 29.53 -19.26
C ASP A 609 -1.00 28.02 -19.44
N MET A 610 -0.81 27.21 -18.40
CA MET A 610 -0.78 25.74 -18.49
C MET A 610 -1.76 25.06 -17.53
N ILE A 611 -2.40 23.99 -18.03
CA ILE A 611 -3.16 23.03 -17.22
C ILE A 611 -2.37 21.73 -17.08
N TYR A 612 -2.28 21.25 -15.84
CA TYR A 612 -1.67 19.98 -15.47
C TYR A 612 -2.73 19.08 -14.85
N ILE A 613 -2.80 17.82 -15.30
CA ILE A 613 -3.76 16.84 -14.80
C ILE A 613 -2.99 15.57 -14.43
N ALA A 614 -3.13 15.12 -13.19
CA ALA A 614 -2.60 13.84 -12.73
C ALA A 614 -3.76 12.90 -12.39
N ILE A 615 -3.75 11.67 -12.92
CA ILE A 615 -4.83 10.68 -12.75
C ILE A 615 -4.23 9.41 -12.18
N GLU A 616 -4.67 9.02 -10.99
CA GLU A 616 -4.18 7.80 -10.32
C GLU A 616 -4.50 6.53 -11.12
N GLU A 617 -3.58 5.58 -11.10
CA GLU A 617 -3.80 4.25 -11.67
C GLU A 617 -4.70 3.43 -10.72
N ALA A 618 -5.78 2.82 -11.24
CA ALA A 618 -6.79 2.15 -10.40
C ALA A 618 -6.31 0.85 -9.72
N VAL A 619 -5.18 0.30 -10.16
CA VAL A 619 -4.58 -0.96 -9.65
C VAL A 619 -3.06 -0.82 -9.78
N GLU A 620 -2.28 -1.47 -8.91
CA GLU A 620 -0.81 -1.49 -9.01
C GLU A 620 -0.24 -2.14 -10.30
N ASN A 621 -1.10 -2.66 -11.18
CA ASN A 621 -0.71 -3.29 -12.44
C ASN A 621 -0.16 -2.26 -13.42
N ASN A 622 1.16 -2.27 -13.63
CA ASN A 622 1.76 -1.62 -14.79
C ASN A 622 1.12 -2.25 -16.06
N LEU A 623 0.21 -1.53 -16.74
CA LEU A 623 -0.79 -2.08 -17.69
C LEU A 623 -0.27 -3.05 -18.78
N PHE A 624 1.02 -2.96 -19.14
CA PHE A 624 1.64 -3.85 -20.12
C PHE A 624 2.78 -4.71 -19.60
N GLU A 625 3.02 -4.81 -18.29
CA GLU A 625 3.95 -5.83 -17.79
C GLU A 625 3.38 -7.22 -18.00
N PRO A 626 3.91 -8.00 -18.97
CA PRO A 626 3.40 -9.33 -19.19
C PRO A 626 3.88 -10.20 -18.04
N ASN A 627 3.03 -11.13 -17.62
CA ASN A 627 3.37 -12.06 -16.57
C ASN A 627 3.90 -13.35 -17.20
N LEU A 628 5.05 -13.85 -16.76
CA LEU A 628 5.67 -15.04 -17.32
C LEU A 628 4.78 -16.29 -17.21
N TYR A 629 3.88 -16.34 -16.21
CA TYR A 629 2.98 -17.47 -15.97
C TYR A 629 1.56 -17.28 -16.51
N LYS A 630 1.20 -16.10 -17.04
CA LYS A 630 -0.12 -15.85 -17.66
C LYS A 630 0.04 -15.65 -19.17
N SER A 631 -0.98 -16.05 -19.93
CA SER A 631 -0.92 -15.90 -21.39
C SER A 631 -1.08 -14.42 -21.81
N VAL A 632 -0.30 -14.00 -22.80
CA VAL A 632 -0.43 -12.67 -23.43
C VAL A 632 -1.58 -12.60 -24.45
N LEU A 633 -2.27 -13.72 -24.70
CA LEU A 633 -3.45 -13.77 -25.58
C LEU A 633 -4.73 -13.17 -24.95
N SER A 634 -4.68 -12.76 -23.67
CA SER A 634 -5.82 -12.15 -22.99
C SER A 634 -6.17 -10.79 -23.60
N PHE A 635 -7.45 -10.57 -23.89
CA PHE A 635 -7.94 -9.28 -24.37
C PHE A 635 -7.98 -8.19 -23.27
N ALA A 636 -8.00 -8.57 -21.99
CA ALA A 636 -8.24 -7.61 -20.90
C ALA A 636 -7.15 -6.50 -20.80
N PRO A 637 -5.84 -6.78 -20.84
CA PRO A 637 -4.81 -5.72 -20.80
C PRO A 637 -4.85 -4.80 -22.03
N LEU A 638 -5.09 -5.38 -23.22
CA LEU A 638 -5.23 -4.64 -24.47
C LEU A 638 -6.41 -3.67 -24.40
N ARG A 639 -7.55 -4.13 -23.87
CA ARG A 639 -8.75 -3.33 -23.62
C ARG A 639 -8.48 -2.21 -22.64
N GLU A 640 -7.86 -2.51 -21.49
CA GLU A 640 -7.63 -1.52 -20.44
C GLU A 640 -6.71 -0.39 -20.90
N TYR A 641 -5.67 -0.72 -21.68
CA TYR A 641 -4.81 0.29 -22.31
C TYR A 641 -5.52 1.10 -23.39
N PHE A 642 -6.34 0.46 -24.23
CA PHE A 642 -7.15 1.14 -25.25
C PHE A 642 -8.16 2.11 -24.62
N GLU A 643 -8.89 1.67 -23.59
CA GLU A 643 -9.84 2.51 -22.85
C GLU A 643 -9.11 3.66 -22.14
N THR A 644 -7.91 3.40 -21.61
CA THR A 644 -7.02 4.43 -21.05
C THR A 644 -6.60 5.45 -22.10
N LEU A 645 -6.09 5.05 -23.27
CA LEU A 645 -5.66 6.01 -24.31
C LEU A 645 -6.84 6.83 -24.86
N ASN A 646 -7.99 6.21 -25.12
CA ASN A 646 -9.21 6.93 -25.54
C ASN A 646 -9.64 7.98 -24.49
N LEU A 647 -9.59 7.62 -23.20
CA LEU A 647 -9.91 8.50 -22.09
C LEU A 647 -8.94 9.68 -21.99
N MET A 648 -7.64 9.44 -22.17
CA MET A 648 -6.59 10.44 -22.01
C MET A 648 -6.51 11.40 -23.20
N LEU A 649 -6.71 10.91 -24.43
CA LEU A 649 -6.78 11.76 -25.61
C LEU A 649 -8.06 12.60 -25.59
N GLY A 650 -9.18 12.01 -25.16
CA GLY A 650 -10.45 12.72 -24.98
C GLY A 650 -10.47 13.80 -23.89
N ILE A 651 -9.37 14.02 -23.14
CA ILE A 651 -9.27 15.11 -22.14
C ILE A 651 -9.47 16.49 -22.80
N VAL A 652 -8.96 16.67 -24.02
CA VAL A 652 -9.04 17.96 -24.74
C VAL A 652 -10.50 18.33 -25.01
N GLU A 653 -11.30 17.37 -25.48
CA GLU A 653 -12.72 17.53 -25.76
C GLU A 653 -13.58 17.48 -24.49
N ASP A 654 -13.33 16.55 -23.56
CA ASP A 654 -14.10 16.42 -22.31
C ASP A 654 -14.01 17.71 -21.49
N LEU A 655 -12.89 18.45 -21.54
CA LEU A 655 -12.70 19.73 -20.84
C LEU A 655 -12.89 20.98 -21.73
N ASN A 656 -13.07 20.84 -23.04
CA ASN A 656 -12.98 21.89 -24.07
C ASN A 656 -11.72 22.79 -23.92
N LEU A 657 -10.52 22.19 -23.93
CA LEU A 657 -9.27 22.96 -23.96
C LEU A 657 -9.02 23.63 -25.33
N ASP A 658 -9.77 23.23 -26.36
CA ASP A 658 -9.75 23.74 -27.73
C ASP A 658 -10.31 25.17 -27.87
N ARG A 659 -11.24 25.58 -27.00
CA ARG A 659 -11.95 26.86 -27.10
C ARG A 659 -11.03 28.08 -26.97
N HIS A 660 -10.80 28.77 -28.09
CA HIS A 660 -10.14 30.07 -28.16
C HIS A 660 -11.18 31.18 -27.97
N ILE A 661 -11.48 31.57 -26.73
CA ILE A 661 -12.53 32.57 -26.42
C ILE A 661 -12.05 34.02 -26.67
N TRP A 662 -10.87 34.21 -27.28
CA TRP A 662 -10.26 35.52 -27.49
C TRP A 662 -9.60 35.62 -28.87
N HIS A 663 -10.29 36.22 -29.83
CA HIS A 663 -9.61 36.88 -30.93
C HIS A 663 -8.81 38.05 -30.36
N LYS A 664 -7.48 38.04 -30.55
CA LYS A 664 -6.73 39.31 -30.50
C LYS A 664 -7.22 40.16 -31.66
N PRO A 665 -7.69 41.41 -31.46
CA PRO A 665 -7.80 42.34 -32.57
C PRO A 665 -6.40 42.50 -33.15
N THR A 666 -6.25 42.21 -34.44
CA THR A 666 -5.03 42.49 -35.19
C THR A 666 -4.85 44.00 -35.26
N SER A 667 -3.89 44.53 -34.52
CA SER A 667 -3.39 45.88 -34.76
C SER A 667 -2.67 45.89 -36.10
N ASN A 668 -3.26 46.57 -37.09
CA ASN A 668 -2.58 47.00 -38.31
C ASN A 668 -1.44 47.97 -37.97
#